data_AF-A0A0C3IS46-F1
#
_entry.id   AF-A0A0C3IS46-F1
#
_cell.length_a   1.000
_cell.length_b   1.000
_cell.length_c   1.000
_cell.angle_alpha   90.00
_cell.angle_beta   90.00
_cell.angle_gamma   90.00
#
_symmetry.space_group_name_H-M   'P 1'
#
loop_
_entity.id
_entity.type
_entity.pdbx_description
1 polymer ?
#
loop_
_entity_poly.entity_id
_entity_poly.type
_entity_poly.pdbx_seq_one_letter_code
_entity_poly.pdbx_strand_id
1 'polypeptide(L)'
;MLSVLVKVVHRLGVRLKDGDSPDKIAELVGKEGELRKQALASGLSAISEHGSVSAVAVEVVGECLVVWDDRTADVEGIELHFAPDVISSTHPEQLLPIIAGMLVQPSLPHETLEQLLVIVYRFAQESNELANSIMTAPHLVSVIIQTFLLTPIPPREDSFLPDPLALRFLIILASASRSNASTLLEPADALLRFATLLPNSSPFPTPLATSLLIQTLRFYRILASYGLYSHIATSASIYFSALGSYVLSSPPLAPKTLSQLRAARSSLLEVWIVCATDPHAITPPHEIPWSQVTAWSWESEMRLLRKDLTEAEQDWEVWSVVWNVEAAWLEGARINGMKGGEKERSDVLESVQPGFEAEDGLEHKVVRAALEAVKQHLGILATDGPGMEKALRLIVTPTRALSSAIRLWLACLPPLKDVPLGSPPFMLPFGKLSKLCAELVTHPVWSLPQKHGMYLQVHLRPLSSLLAYFHRLSRHIPGTSPDLWLAQGLSMITRVIPGDECCNCHGRKLYSTRDTSDCRHTIRPNLNVYLGPLYITTESISRSTTLRLPGGAPDLPEEAKTGLPLPRDWLTAPLTHLLWSGTSPVFRSLPTGWDASEVEVVRATLLLLHVSSGVLQRWGLGLYALGPAEVVFACMKVCMFEHGVGGGASGMDSSTGVFRDSIVEKLMGWLLDPFTPKQLPIPPPSPPTAAACSEPTSASLSRFTPQNHIPFYQFKRILSHYTLPDYRRLVWCEAGDGSRASSGVGGAVGAVTEVVRTVRLSLEQVVCCGLGWPGSDSVLASPDIREYLYPVERNGRILGAYLQALLAGSNAPQGFLRLIAVHHVACSALPDLQKLARAAEDGTSSNNTVTDGGEVMTVTPPTDPGQSSVSLTGPTLLRLLLNRGDAPAVQDVLLYCQSPRGGFLWPPSCFEDDLAETDKAERVEYVRDVISGVMAERVKVILGRKED
;
A
#
# COMPACT_ATOMS: atom_id res chain seq x y z
N MET A 1 47.00 2.42 -3.17
CA MET A 1 46.00 1.34 -2.98
C MET A 1 44.58 1.89 -2.92
N LEU A 2 44.25 2.85 -2.04
CA LEU A 2 42.91 3.46 -1.97
C LEU A 2 42.41 4.03 -3.31
N SER A 3 43.24 4.76 -4.07
CA SER A 3 42.85 5.28 -5.40
C SER A 3 42.54 4.18 -6.44
N VAL A 4 43.09 2.98 -6.24
CA VAL A 4 42.74 1.80 -7.08
C VAL A 4 41.37 1.27 -6.64
N LEU A 5 41.10 1.24 -5.33
CA LEU A 5 39.79 0.85 -4.80
C LEU A 5 38.68 1.76 -5.30
N VAL A 6 38.87 3.09 -5.34
CA VAL A 6 37.89 4.03 -5.93
C VAL A 6 37.51 3.58 -7.34
N LYS A 7 38.50 3.34 -8.22
CA LYS A 7 38.25 2.93 -9.61
C LYS A 7 37.56 1.58 -9.71
N VAL A 8 37.87 0.65 -8.82
CA VAL A 8 37.23 -0.68 -8.77
C VAL A 8 35.77 -0.55 -8.35
N VAL A 9 35.51 0.15 -7.25
CA VAL A 9 34.18 0.44 -6.71
C VAL A 9 33.32 1.14 -7.76
N HIS A 10 33.86 2.20 -8.39
CA HIS A 10 33.19 2.92 -9.46
C HIS A 10 32.77 2.01 -10.62
N ARG A 11 33.71 1.20 -11.14
CA ARG A 11 33.43 0.27 -12.25
C ARG A 11 32.40 -0.78 -11.85
N LEU A 12 32.42 -1.27 -10.62
CA LEU A 12 31.43 -2.21 -10.12
C LEU A 12 30.03 -1.57 -10.04
N GLY A 13 29.94 -0.34 -9.51
CA GLY A 13 28.68 0.41 -9.44
C GLY A 13 28.07 0.70 -10.81
N VAL A 14 28.88 1.15 -11.79
CA VAL A 14 28.42 1.38 -13.17
C VAL A 14 27.93 0.09 -13.82
N ARG A 15 28.65 -1.03 -13.66
CA ARG A 15 28.26 -2.33 -14.24
C ARG A 15 26.95 -2.87 -13.67
N LEU A 16 26.71 -2.67 -12.37
CA LEU A 16 25.46 -3.08 -11.73
C LEU A 16 24.27 -2.29 -12.29
N LYS A 17 24.46 -1.01 -12.61
CA LYS A 17 23.41 -0.13 -13.15
C LYS A 17 23.01 -0.47 -14.58
N ASP A 18 23.97 -0.91 -15.41
CA ASP A 18 23.76 -1.10 -16.85
C ASP A 18 23.27 -2.50 -17.23
N GLY A 19 23.25 -3.46 -16.30
CA GLY A 19 22.63 -4.79 -16.44
C GLY A 19 23.27 -5.73 -17.47
N ASP A 20 23.91 -5.20 -18.52
CA ASP A 20 24.28 -5.90 -19.76
C ASP A 20 25.63 -5.43 -20.33
N SER A 21 26.57 -5.09 -19.44
CA SER A 21 27.95 -4.79 -19.86
C SER A 21 28.64 -6.08 -20.35
N PRO A 22 29.22 -6.11 -21.57
CA PRO A 22 29.94 -7.28 -22.09
C PRO A 22 31.24 -7.60 -21.34
N ASP A 23 31.72 -6.70 -20.47
CA ASP A 23 32.94 -6.84 -19.66
C ASP A 23 32.65 -7.30 -18.21
N LYS A 24 31.69 -8.21 -17.99
CA LYS A 24 31.46 -8.80 -16.66
C LYS A 24 32.63 -9.71 -16.29
N ILE A 25 33.36 -9.36 -15.23
CA ILE A 25 34.34 -10.27 -14.61
C ILE A 25 33.53 -11.32 -13.86
N ALA A 26 33.46 -12.55 -14.39
CA ALA A 26 32.62 -13.63 -13.86
C ALA A 26 32.84 -13.90 -12.36
N GLU A 27 34.05 -13.66 -11.85
CA GLU A 27 34.45 -13.90 -10.46
C GLU A 27 33.85 -12.91 -9.44
N LEU A 28 33.38 -11.75 -9.90
CA LEU A 28 32.85 -10.67 -9.05
C LEU A 28 31.31 -10.59 -9.07
N VAL A 29 30.67 -11.34 -9.97
CA VAL A 29 29.21 -11.40 -10.08
C VAL A 29 28.61 -11.97 -8.81
N GLY A 30 27.70 -11.23 -8.19
CA GLY A 30 27.03 -11.60 -6.93
C GLY A 30 27.84 -11.25 -5.67
N LYS A 31 29.03 -10.66 -5.80
CA LYS A 31 29.88 -10.22 -4.67
C LYS A 31 29.96 -8.70 -4.53
N GLU A 32 29.25 -7.96 -5.36
CA GLU A 32 29.35 -6.50 -5.47
C GLU A 32 29.04 -5.80 -4.15
N GLY A 33 27.99 -6.24 -3.45
CA GLY A 33 27.60 -5.69 -2.14
C GLY A 33 28.63 -5.96 -1.04
N GLU A 34 29.26 -7.15 -1.04
CA GLU A 34 30.32 -7.48 -0.08
C GLU A 34 31.58 -6.65 -0.35
N LEU A 35 31.98 -6.53 -1.62
CA LEU A 35 33.13 -5.73 -2.02
C LEU A 35 32.92 -4.24 -1.73
N ARG A 36 31.69 -3.72 -1.92
CA ARG A 36 31.30 -2.37 -1.51
C ARG A 36 31.53 -2.16 -0.02
N LYS A 37 31.09 -3.10 0.84
CA LYS A 37 31.30 -3.03 2.29
C LYS A 37 32.78 -3.09 2.68
N GLN A 38 33.56 -3.98 2.06
CA GLN A 38 34.99 -4.11 2.35
C GLN A 38 35.79 -2.86 1.93
N ALA A 39 35.46 -2.29 0.75
CA ALA A 39 36.05 -1.04 0.29
C ALA A 39 35.68 0.13 1.21
N LEU A 40 34.41 0.21 1.61
CA LEU A 40 33.93 1.19 2.58
C LEU A 40 34.67 1.09 3.92
N ALA A 41 34.78 -0.12 4.48
CA ALA A 41 35.53 -0.35 5.72
C ALA A 41 37.01 0.08 5.61
N SER A 42 37.63 -0.16 4.45
CA SER A 42 39.00 0.27 4.16
C SER A 42 39.12 1.80 4.10
N GLY A 43 38.14 2.47 3.47
CA GLY A 43 38.06 3.94 3.44
C GLY A 43 37.85 4.53 4.84
N LEU A 44 36.91 4.00 5.61
CA LEU A 44 36.64 4.43 6.98
C LEU A 44 37.85 4.24 7.92
N SER A 45 38.59 3.14 7.77
CA SER A 45 39.80 2.89 8.57
C SER A 45 40.92 3.90 8.29
N ALA A 46 40.93 4.49 7.09
CA ALA A 46 41.94 5.45 6.66
C ALA A 46 41.47 6.91 6.72
N ILE A 47 40.22 7.18 7.10
CA ILE A 47 39.62 8.52 7.00
C ILE A 47 40.28 9.53 7.96
N SER A 48 40.74 9.05 9.12
CA SER A 48 41.40 9.85 10.16
C SER A 48 42.91 10.08 9.91
N GLU A 49 43.46 9.55 8.82
CA GLU A 49 44.86 9.78 8.46
C GLU A 49 45.11 11.24 8.06
N HIS A 50 46.37 11.61 7.80
CA HIS A 50 46.72 12.98 7.42
C HIS A 50 47.01 13.15 5.93
N GLY A 51 46.75 14.36 5.42
CA GLY A 51 47.11 14.77 4.06
C GLY A 51 46.35 14.01 2.97
N SER A 52 47.07 13.65 1.89
CA SER A 52 46.47 13.03 0.70
C SER A 52 45.83 11.66 0.95
N VAL A 53 46.24 10.94 1.99
CA VAL A 53 45.64 9.64 2.34
C VAL A 53 44.19 9.82 2.78
N SER A 54 43.93 10.81 3.63
CA SER A 54 42.58 11.13 4.09
C SER A 54 41.67 11.61 2.96
N ALA A 55 42.19 12.46 2.07
CA ALA A 55 41.43 12.92 0.90
C ALA A 55 40.99 11.74 0.01
N VAL A 56 41.87 10.80 -0.27
CA VAL A 56 41.53 9.59 -1.07
C VAL A 56 40.63 8.63 -0.26
N ALA A 57 40.76 8.57 1.06
CA ALA A 57 39.85 7.80 1.90
C ALA A 57 38.41 8.33 1.85
N VAL A 58 38.24 9.66 1.90
CA VAL A 58 36.96 10.33 1.70
C VAL A 58 36.39 10.01 0.31
N GLU A 59 37.22 10.02 -0.73
CA GLU A 59 36.81 9.64 -2.09
C GLU A 59 36.28 8.19 -2.15
N VAL A 60 36.96 7.23 -1.49
CA VAL A 60 36.49 5.84 -1.41
C VAL A 60 35.13 5.76 -0.71
N VAL A 61 34.97 6.46 0.42
CA VAL A 61 33.71 6.49 1.18
C VAL A 61 32.59 7.12 0.34
N GLY A 62 32.86 8.25 -0.31
CA GLY A 62 31.93 8.93 -1.20
C GLY A 62 31.50 8.06 -2.38
N GLU A 63 32.44 7.35 -3.01
CA GLU A 63 32.13 6.43 -4.10
C GLU A 63 31.23 5.27 -3.62
N CYS A 64 31.51 4.73 -2.43
CA CYS A 64 30.72 3.65 -1.84
C CYS A 64 29.35 4.09 -1.35
N LEU A 65 29.15 5.33 -0.92
CA LEU A 65 27.88 5.79 -0.32
C LEU A 65 27.01 6.62 -1.27
N VAL A 66 27.63 7.42 -2.12
CA VAL A 66 26.95 8.43 -2.95
C VAL A 66 26.86 7.95 -4.39
N VAL A 67 28.01 7.74 -5.04
CA VAL A 67 28.07 7.48 -6.49
C VAL A 67 27.41 6.15 -6.84
N TRP A 68 27.51 5.17 -5.95
CA TRP A 68 26.85 3.87 -6.12
C TRP A 68 25.33 4.01 -6.30
N ASP A 69 24.69 4.93 -5.58
CA ASP A 69 23.22 5.10 -5.53
C ASP A 69 22.73 6.43 -6.17
N ASP A 70 23.53 7.00 -7.06
CA ASP A 70 23.34 8.31 -7.72
C ASP A 70 21.96 8.55 -8.35
N ARG A 71 21.24 7.49 -8.78
CA ARG A 71 19.86 7.61 -9.31
C ARG A 71 18.91 8.31 -8.31
N THR A 72 19.24 8.25 -7.04
CA THR A 72 18.42 8.75 -5.93
C THR A 72 18.97 10.02 -5.28
N ALA A 73 20.07 10.57 -5.79
CA ALA A 73 20.72 11.76 -5.23
C ALA A 73 19.76 12.98 -5.16
N ASP A 74 18.91 13.14 -6.17
CA ASP A 74 17.93 14.22 -6.26
C ASP A 74 16.54 13.89 -5.67
N VAL A 75 16.39 12.73 -5.04
CA VAL A 75 15.13 12.35 -4.39
C VAL A 75 15.07 12.99 -3.01
N GLU A 76 14.11 13.91 -2.83
CA GLU A 76 13.84 14.62 -1.57
C GLU A 76 12.42 14.31 -1.09
N GLY A 77 12.12 14.52 0.19
CA GLY A 77 10.77 14.36 0.73
C GLY A 77 10.37 12.93 1.13
N ILE A 78 11.31 11.99 1.14
CA ILE A 78 11.14 10.61 1.60
C ILE A 78 12.42 10.12 2.30
N GLU A 79 12.31 9.24 3.29
CA GLU A 79 13.42 8.46 3.85
C GLU A 79 13.82 7.38 2.85
N LEU A 80 15.09 7.31 2.48
CA LEU A 80 15.51 6.44 1.37
C LEU A 80 15.74 4.98 1.80
N HIS A 81 16.33 4.76 2.98
CA HIS A 81 16.74 3.43 3.48
C HIS A 81 17.46 2.56 2.43
N PHE A 82 18.32 3.15 1.60
CA PHE A 82 19.11 2.38 0.64
C PHE A 82 20.26 1.68 1.36
N ALA A 83 20.42 0.38 1.09
CA ALA A 83 21.49 -0.45 1.63
C ALA A 83 21.71 -0.24 3.15
N PRO A 84 20.69 -0.52 3.99
CA PRO A 84 20.75 -0.25 5.43
C PRO A 84 21.92 -0.97 6.11
N ASP A 85 22.32 -2.11 5.56
CA ASP A 85 23.51 -2.86 5.95
C ASP A 85 24.82 -2.12 5.66
N VAL A 86 24.94 -1.45 4.50
CA VAL A 86 26.09 -0.59 4.16
C VAL A 86 26.12 0.63 5.07
N ILE A 87 24.99 1.32 5.26
CA ILE A 87 24.92 2.49 6.15
C ILE A 87 25.22 2.12 7.59
N SER A 88 24.70 1.00 8.10
CA SER A 88 25.01 0.53 9.46
C SER A 88 26.50 0.26 9.66
N SER A 89 27.20 -0.24 8.63
CA SER A 89 28.66 -0.48 8.69
C SER A 89 29.51 0.77 8.81
N THR A 90 28.95 1.96 8.54
CA THR A 90 29.66 3.24 8.68
C THR A 90 29.80 3.69 10.13
N HIS A 91 29.03 3.11 11.06
CA HIS A 91 28.93 3.57 12.45
C HIS A 91 28.79 5.11 12.53
N PRO A 92 27.67 5.69 12.05
CA PRO A 92 27.52 7.15 11.91
C PRO A 92 27.85 7.95 13.17
N GLU A 93 27.53 7.43 14.35
CA GLU A 93 27.83 8.07 15.64
C GLU A 93 29.34 8.35 15.85
N GLN A 94 30.21 7.49 15.32
CA GLN A 94 31.67 7.65 15.39
C GLN A 94 32.21 8.49 14.23
N LEU A 95 31.60 8.36 13.05
CA LEU A 95 32.03 9.02 11.83
C LEU A 95 31.69 10.52 11.82
N LEU A 96 30.51 10.92 12.29
CA LEU A 96 30.06 12.32 12.24
C LEU A 96 31.00 13.28 13.00
N PRO A 97 31.50 12.97 14.21
CA PRO A 97 32.51 13.81 14.87
C PRO A 97 33.84 13.89 14.10
N ILE A 98 34.26 12.80 13.44
CA ILE A 98 35.48 12.80 12.62
C ILE A 98 35.31 13.76 11.44
N ILE A 99 34.18 13.68 10.74
CA ILE A 99 33.85 14.58 9.64
C ILE A 99 33.84 16.04 10.12
N ALA A 100 33.21 16.32 11.27
CA ALA A 100 33.21 17.66 11.85
C ALA A 100 34.63 18.19 12.09
N GLY A 101 35.53 17.35 12.62
CA GLY A 101 36.94 17.68 12.82
C GLY A 101 37.68 17.95 11.51
N MET A 102 37.42 17.15 10.46
CA MET A 102 38.02 17.32 9.13
C MET A 102 37.60 18.62 8.45
N LEU A 103 36.32 19.01 8.58
CA LEU A 103 35.81 20.24 7.98
C LEU A 103 36.44 21.52 8.55
N VAL A 104 37.03 21.46 9.75
CA VAL A 104 37.75 22.57 10.38
C VAL A 104 39.23 22.61 9.97
N GLN A 105 39.76 21.51 9.41
CA GLN A 105 41.19 21.43 9.07
C GLN A 105 41.50 22.25 7.81
N PRO A 106 42.43 23.23 7.89
CA PRO A 106 42.79 24.06 6.73
C PRO A 106 43.62 23.31 5.68
N SER A 107 44.02 22.06 5.93
CA SER A 107 44.92 21.28 5.09
C SER A 107 44.22 20.44 4.01
N LEU A 108 42.89 20.32 4.05
CA LEU A 108 42.15 19.52 3.06
C LEU A 108 41.79 20.35 1.82
N PRO A 109 41.91 19.79 0.60
CA PRO A 109 41.40 20.42 -0.62
C PRO A 109 39.90 20.71 -0.55
N HIS A 110 39.46 21.74 -1.25
CA HIS A 110 38.05 22.15 -1.26
C HIS A 110 37.14 21.03 -1.80
N GLU A 111 37.58 20.31 -2.82
CA GLU A 111 36.86 19.18 -3.40
C GLU A 111 36.63 18.07 -2.38
N THR A 112 37.57 17.86 -1.44
CA THR A 112 37.40 16.90 -0.34
C THR A 112 36.36 17.39 0.65
N LEU A 113 36.31 18.70 0.94
CA LEU A 113 35.29 19.29 1.80
C LEU A 113 33.90 19.14 1.16
N GLU A 114 33.75 19.42 -0.13
CA GLU A 114 32.50 19.20 -0.88
C GLU A 114 32.07 17.73 -0.83
N GLN A 115 32.99 16.78 -1.00
CA GLN A 115 32.69 15.36 -0.86
C GLN A 115 32.19 14.99 0.54
N LEU A 116 32.79 15.55 1.60
CA LEU A 116 32.31 15.37 2.97
C LEU A 116 30.89 15.92 3.14
N LEU A 117 30.58 17.09 2.57
CA LEU A 117 29.22 17.65 2.57
C LEU A 117 28.23 16.70 1.87
N VAL A 118 28.60 16.15 0.70
CA VAL A 118 27.75 15.20 -0.04
C VAL A 118 27.52 13.91 0.75
N ILE A 119 28.54 13.39 1.45
CA ILE A 119 28.41 12.21 2.33
C ILE A 119 27.43 12.48 3.47
N VAL A 120 27.56 13.61 4.17
CA VAL A 120 26.66 13.96 5.29
C VAL A 120 25.24 14.25 4.78
N TYR A 121 25.12 14.92 3.63
CA TYR A 121 23.85 15.10 2.92
C TYR A 121 23.19 13.76 2.63
N ARG A 122 23.97 12.78 2.16
CA ARG A 122 23.46 11.43 1.89
C ARG A 122 22.98 10.74 3.16
N PHE A 123 23.70 10.83 4.27
CA PHE A 123 23.22 10.31 5.55
C PHE A 123 21.91 10.95 6.01
N ALA A 124 21.73 12.25 5.80
CA ALA A 124 20.48 12.92 6.11
C ALA A 124 19.31 12.42 5.22
N GLN A 125 19.60 12.02 3.97
CA GLN A 125 18.61 11.40 3.08
C GLN A 125 18.19 9.98 3.50
N GLU A 126 19.06 9.22 4.17
CA GLU A 126 18.76 7.82 4.46
C GLU A 126 17.60 7.63 5.43
N SER A 127 17.59 8.35 6.57
CA SER A 127 16.49 8.27 7.53
C SER A 127 16.34 9.55 8.38
N ASN A 128 15.18 9.70 9.02
CA ASN A 128 14.95 10.80 9.94
C ASN A 128 15.77 10.67 11.22
N GLU A 129 16.04 9.44 11.67
CA GLU A 129 16.90 9.16 12.82
C GLU A 129 18.33 9.63 12.56
N LEU A 130 18.89 9.34 11.38
CA LEU A 130 20.23 9.81 11.01
C LEU A 130 20.28 11.33 10.88
N ALA A 131 19.24 11.96 10.30
CA ALA A 131 19.14 13.42 10.27
C ALA A 131 19.13 14.03 11.69
N ASN A 132 18.44 13.40 12.65
CA ASN A 132 18.48 13.81 14.06
C ASN A 132 19.88 13.60 14.67
N SER A 133 20.55 12.48 14.40
CA SER A 133 21.92 12.22 14.87
C SER A 133 22.91 13.29 14.37
N ILE A 134 22.79 13.71 13.10
CA ILE A 134 23.57 14.81 12.52
C ILE A 134 23.33 16.13 13.26
N MET A 135 22.08 16.44 13.60
CA MET A 135 21.74 17.64 14.39
C MET A 135 22.33 17.63 15.79
N THR A 136 22.45 16.44 16.41
CA THR A 136 23.04 16.28 17.74
C THR A 136 24.57 16.18 17.73
N ALA A 137 25.18 15.93 16.56
CA ALA A 137 26.63 15.82 16.43
C ALA A 137 27.28 17.18 16.74
N PRO A 138 28.15 17.28 17.76
CA PRO A 138 28.71 18.56 18.20
C PRO A 138 29.41 19.29 17.06
N HIS A 139 29.07 20.57 16.89
CA HIS A 139 29.67 21.51 15.94
C HIS A 139 29.51 21.19 14.45
N LEU A 140 29.03 20.01 14.05
CA LEU A 140 28.98 19.57 12.65
C LEU A 140 28.17 20.54 11.78
N VAL A 141 26.91 20.78 12.15
CA VAL A 141 26.01 21.68 11.39
C VAL A 141 26.54 23.11 11.38
N SER A 142 27.02 23.61 12.51
CA SER A 142 27.59 24.97 12.58
C SER A 142 28.83 25.13 11.69
N VAL A 143 29.72 24.13 11.65
CA VAL A 143 30.92 24.14 10.81
C VAL A 143 30.52 24.08 9.33
N ILE A 144 29.57 23.22 8.95
CA ILE A 144 29.06 23.17 7.57
C ILE A 144 28.53 24.54 7.14
N ILE A 145 27.74 25.21 7.98
CA ILE A 145 27.21 26.55 7.67
C ILE A 145 28.34 27.58 7.54
N GLN A 146 29.31 27.57 8.46
CA GLN A 146 30.45 28.49 8.42
C GLN A 146 31.32 28.28 7.17
N THR A 147 31.62 27.03 6.83
CA THR A 147 32.51 26.67 5.72
C THR A 147 31.85 26.88 4.36
N PHE A 148 30.56 26.51 4.20
CA PHE A 148 29.91 26.47 2.89
C PHE A 148 28.88 27.58 2.64
N LEU A 149 28.44 28.33 3.65
CA LEU A 149 27.41 29.37 3.46
C LEU A 149 27.84 30.76 3.91
N LEU A 150 28.68 30.88 4.95
CA LEU A 150 29.05 32.17 5.52
C LEU A 150 30.31 32.79 4.91
N THR A 151 30.44 32.73 3.59
CA THR A 151 31.47 33.48 2.85
C THR A 151 31.38 34.97 3.21
N PRO A 152 32.51 35.65 3.49
CA PRO A 152 32.53 37.09 3.72
C PRO A 152 31.93 37.86 2.54
N ILE A 153 31.19 38.93 2.83
CA ILE A 153 30.61 39.81 1.82
C ILE A 153 31.25 41.20 2.00
N PRO A 154 32.01 41.73 1.01
CA PRO A 154 32.33 41.12 -0.29
C PRO A 154 33.32 39.93 -0.17
N PRO A 155 33.32 38.99 -1.15
CA PRO A 155 34.26 37.87 -1.18
C PRO A 155 35.71 38.34 -1.27
N ARG A 156 36.62 37.63 -0.61
CA ARG A 156 38.08 37.79 -0.78
C ARG A 156 38.55 36.98 -1.99
N GLU A 157 39.69 37.33 -2.58
CA GLU A 157 40.23 36.60 -3.75
C GLU A 157 40.43 35.09 -3.46
N ASP A 158 40.82 34.75 -2.23
CA ASP A 158 41.05 33.36 -1.79
C ASP A 158 39.82 32.72 -1.12
N SER A 159 38.68 33.41 -0.99
CA SER A 159 37.51 32.85 -0.30
C SER A 159 36.66 31.99 -1.22
N PHE A 160 36.28 30.81 -0.74
CA PHE A 160 35.33 29.94 -1.43
C PHE A 160 33.95 30.59 -1.51
N LEU A 161 33.29 30.39 -2.65
CA LEU A 161 31.92 30.84 -2.86
C LEU A 161 30.94 29.94 -2.08
N PRO A 162 29.76 30.46 -1.70
CA PRO A 162 28.77 29.64 -1.01
C PRO A 162 28.28 28.47 -1.87
N ASP A 163 28.04 27.31 -1.26
CA ASP A 163 27.54 26.10 -1.93
C ASP A 163 26.02 25.92 -1.68
N PRO A 164 25.17 25.92 -2.74
CA PRO A 164 23.75 25.64 -2.62
C PRO A 164 23.40 24.26 -2.04
N LEU A 165 24.29 23.26 -2.13
CA LEU A 165 24.07 21.94 -1.55
C LEU A 165 23.96 22.01 -0.02
N ALA A 166 24.70 22.91 0.63
CA ALA A 166 24.60 23.11 2.07
C ALA A 166 23.19 23.62 2.47
N LEU A 167 22.54 24.44 1.64
CA LEU A 167 21.13 24.81 1.86
C LEU A 167 20.17 23.64 1.65
N ARG A 168 20.39 22.81 0.61
CA ARG A 168 19.60 21.57 0.42
C ARG A 168 19.75 20.63 1.61
N PHE A 169 20.95 20.53 2.17
CA PHE A 169 21.21 19.78 3.40
C PHE A 169 20.38 20.32 4.58
N LEU A 170 20.37 21.64 4.82
CA LEU A 170 19.53 22.24 5.86
C LEU A 170 18.02 22.00 5.62
N ILE A 171 17.58 22.03 4.36
CA ILE A 171 16.20 21.69 3.97
C ILE A 171 15.86 20.26 4.36
N ILE A 172 16.74 19.28 4.12
CA ILE A 172 16.51 17.89 4.49
C ILE A 172 16.47 17.73 6.02
N LEU A 173 17.43 18.33 6.73
CA LEU A 173 17.47 18.28 8.20
C LEU A 173 16.20 18.86 8.82
N ALA A 174 15.75 20.03 8.36
CA ALA A 174 14.52 20.65 8.82
C ALA A 174 13.28 19.83 8.43
N SER A 175 13.25 19.25 7.22
CA SER A 175 12.12 18.42 6.77
C SER A 175 12.01 17.10 7.55
N ALA A 176 13.11 16.60 8.10
CA ALA A 176 13.15 15.35 8.85
C ALA A 176 12.34 15.40 10.15
N SER A 177 12.42 16.49 10.90
CA SER A 177 11.61 16.65 12.10
C SER A 177 11.32 18.12 12.45
N ARG A 178 10.17 18.38 13.09
CA ARG A 178 9.83 19.70 13.66
C ARG A 178 10.87 20.17 14.68
N SER A 179 11.46 19.23 15.44
CA SER A 179 12.52 19.54 16.40
C SER A 179 13.77 20.08 15.71
N ASN A 180 14.22 19.43 14.63
CA ASN A 180 15.36 19.90 13.85
C ASN A 180 15.09 21.28 13.25
N ALA A 181 13.90 21.48 12.67
CA ALA A 181 13.48 22.77 12.15
C ALA A 181 13.55 23.87 13.23
N SER A 182 13.14 23.57 14.47
CA SER A 182 13.22 24.51 15.60
C SER A 182 14.66 24.85 16.00
N THR A 183 15.60 23.89 15.96
CA THR A 183 17.01 24.15 16.25
C THR A 183 17.69 24.99 15.15
N LEU A 184 17.17 24.91 13.92
CA LEU A 184 17.71 25.63 12.77
C LEU A 184 17.18 27.07 12.62
N LEU A 185 16.39 27.58 13.57
CA LEU A 185 15.85 28.94 13.53
C LEU A 185 16.94 30.02 13.63
N GLU A 186 17.91 29.88 14.53
CA GLU A 186 19.02 30.84 14.64
C GLU A 186 19.90 30.85 13.36
N PRO A 187 20.31 29.70 12.81
CA PRO A 187 20.96 29.68 11.50
C PRO A 187 20.13 30.30 10.36
N ALA A 188 18.80 30.27 10.45
CA ALA A 188 17.92 30.83 9.43
C ALA A 188 18.07 32.35 9.26
N ASP A 189 18.40 33.07 10.34
CA ASP A 189 18.67 34.51 10.32
C ASP A 189 19.89 34.83 9.46
N ALA A 190 20.94 34.03 9.57
CA ALA A 190 22.17 34.24 8.81
C ALA A 190 21.95 34.11 7.29
N LEU A 191 20.98 33.29 6.88
CA LEU A 191 20.61 33.06 5.48
C LEU A 191 19.84 34.24 4.87
N LEU A 192 19.29 35.15 5.69
CA LEU A 192 18.58 36.33 5.22
C LEU A 192 19.43 37.18 4.26
N ARG A 193 20.76 37.11 4.39
CA ARG A 193 21.73 37.74 3.47
C ARG A 193 21.53 37.40 1.99
N PHE A 194 20.98 36.21 1.69
CA PHE A 194 20.71 35.77 0.33
C PHE A 194 19.35 36.25 -0.20
N ALA A 195 18.48 36.75 0.69
CA ALA A 195 17.18 37.31 0.34
C ALA A 195 17.16 38.85 0.37
N THR A 196 18.10 39.50 1.09
CA THR A 196 18.17 40.96 1.19
C THR A 196 18.82 41.63 -0.01
N LEU A 197 19.68 40.92 -0.74
CA LEU A 197 20.29 41.38 -1.99
C LEU A 197 19.67 40.63 -3.18
N LEU A 198 19.11 41.39 -4.11
CA LEU A 198 18.59 40.83 -5.36
C LEU A 198 19.73 40.24 -6.21
N PRO A 199 19.47 39.20 -7.03
CA PRO A 199 20.52 38.52 -7.79
C PRO A 199 21.36 39.43 -8.71
N ASN A 200 20.78 40.50 -9.24
CA ASN A 200 21.47 41.49 -10.09
C ASN A 200 22.34 42.48 -9.30
N SER A 201 22.15 42.58 -7.98
CA SER A 201 22.92 43.44 -7.07
C SER A 201 23.80 42.64 -6.11
N SER A 202 23.83 41.32 -6.27
CA SER A 202 24.61 40.40 -5.44
C SER A 202 26.10 40.52 -5.77
N PRO A 203 27.00 40.37 -4.78
CA PRO A 203 28.43 40.22 -5.03
C PRO A 203 28.78 38.87 -5.67
N PHE A 204 27.84 37.92 -5.72
CA PHE A 204 28.03 36.60 -6.33
C PHE A 204 27.52 36.57 -7.77
N PRO A 205 28.04 35.66 -8.62
CA PRO A 205 27.51 35.46 -9.96
C PRO A 205 26.00 35.22 -9.96
N THR A 206 25.27 35.85 -10.90
CA THR A 206 23.81 35.81 -10.96
C THR A 206 23.20 34.40 -10.86
N PRO A 207 23.72 33.35 -11.54
CA PRO A 207 23.19 31.99 -11.41
C PRO A 207 23.32 31.44 -10.00
N LEU A 208 24.46 31.69 -9.33
CA LEU A 208 24.71 31.26 -7.97
C LEU A 208 23.82 32.03 -6.98
N ALA A 209 23.78 33.37 -7.08
CA ALA A 209 22.92 34.21 -6.24
C ALA A 209 21.45 33.81 -6.35
N THR A 210 20.98 33.50 -7.56
CA THR A 210 19.61 33.03 -7.79
C THR A 210 19.36 31.66 -7.18
N SER A 211 20.32 30.73 -7.30
CA SER A 211 20.23 29.41 -6.68
C SER A 211 20.16 29.49 -5.15
N LEU A 212 21.04 30.28 -4.52
CA LEU A 212 21.04 30.51 -3.08
C LEU A 212 19.72 31.14 -2.59
N LEU A 213 19.20 32.12 -3.33
CA LEU A 213 17.89 32.73 -3.06
C LEU A 213 16.76 31.68 -3.14
N ILE A 214 16.70 30.88 -4.21
CA ILE A 214 15.70 29.82 -4.37
C ILE A 214 15.73 28.84 -3.20
N GLN A 215 16.92 28.35 -2.82
CA GLN A 215 17.04 27.41 -1.71
C GLN A 215 16.73 28.06 -0.36
N THR A 216 17.06 29.34 -0.16
CA THR A 216 16.69 30.08 1.06
C THR A 216 15.17 30.20 1.19
N LEU A 217 14.46 30.54 0.10
CA LEU A 217 12.99 30.61 0.10
C LEU A 217 12.35 29.23 0.37
N ARG A 218 12.92 28.16 -0.19
CA ARG A 218 12.49 26.78 0.07
C ARG A 218 12.72 26.38 1.53
N PHE A 219 13.86 26.74 2.10
CA PHE A 219 14.17 26.52 3.50
C PHE A 219 13.17 27.24 4.42
N TYR A 220 12.88 28.52 4.18
CA TYR A 220 11.86 29.25 4.92
C TYR A 220 10.46 28.64 4.75
N ARG A 221 10.16 28.09 3.57
CA ARG A 221 8.90 27.36 3.36
C ARG A 221 8.80 26.13 4.25
N ILE A 222 9.89 25.36 4.40
CA ILE A 222 9.93 24.19 5.28
C ILE A 222 9.71 24.59 6.74
N LEU A 223 10.38 25.63 7.23
CA LEU A 223 10.16 26.15 8.59
C LEU A 223 8.70 26.58 8.80
N ALA A 224 8.16 27.37 7.87
CA ALA A 224 6.78 27.83 7.92
C ALA A 224 5.76 26.67 7.82
N SER A 225 6.11 25.55 7.18
CA SER A 225 5.25 24.37 7.10
C SER A 225 5.06 23.67 8.46
N TYR A 226 5.90 23.99 9.44
CA TYR A 226 5.73 23.62 10.86
C TYR A 226 5.17 24.77 11.73
N GLY A 227 4.70 25.84 11.09
CA GLY A 227 4.28 27.06 11.77
C GLY A 227 5.41 27.80 12.46
N LEU A 228 6.65 27.66 11.99
CA LEU A 228 7.84 28.32 12.58
C LEU A 228 8.36 29.44 11.67
N TYR A 229 9.09 30.39 12.25
CA TYR A 229 9.87 31.39 11.52
C TYR A 229 9.06 32.26 10.55
N SER A 230 7.80 32.56 10.90
CA SER A 230 6.92 33.35 10.05
C SER A 230 7.08 34.86 10.27
N HIS A 231 7.61 35.28 11.43
CA HIS A 231 7.91 36.68 11.74
C HIS A 231 8.87 37.34 10.75
N ILE A 232 9.70 36.56 10.05
CA ILE A 232 10.67 37.09 9.07
C ILE A 232 9.96 37.86 7.94
N ALA A 233 8.74 37.46 7.59
CA ALA A 233 7.90 38.18 6.62
C ALA A 233 7.66 39.63 7.06
N THR A 234 7.49 39.86 8.36
CA THR A 234 7.28 41.18 8.95
C THR A 234 8.61 41.93 9.09
N SER A 235 9.60 41.31 9.72
CA SER A 235 10.90 41.93 10.03
C SER A 235 11.68 42.34 8.78
N ALA A 236 11.58 41.55 7.70
CA ALA A 236 12.25 41.79 6.42
C ALA A 236 11.29 42.17 5.30
N SER A 237 10.10 42.71 5.64
CA SER A 237 9.03 43.04 4.68
C SER A 237 9.48 43.91 3.50
N ILE A 238 10.35 44.89 3.72
CA ILE A 238 10.90 45.75 2.65
C ILE A 238 11.66 44.92 1.61
N TYR A 239 12.49 43.97 2.07
CA TYR A 239 13.28 43.11 1.18
C TYR A 239 12.39 42.13 0.42
N PHE A 240 11.40 41.54 1.08
CA PHE A 240 10.44 40.65 0.41
C PHE A 240 9.54 41.38 -0.59
N SER A 241 9.19 42.65 -0.33
CA SER A 241 8.47 43.49 -1.29
C SER A 241 9.33 43.83 -2.52
N ALA A 242 10.61 44.15 -2.31
CA ALA A 242 11.57 44.33 -3.41
C ALA A 242 11.76 43.05 -4.22
N LEU A 243 11.84 41.90 -3.55
CA LEU A 243 11.90 40.59 -4.19
C LEU A 243 10.63 40.30 -5.00
N GLY A 244 9.44 40.57 -4.47
CA GLY A 244 8.17 40.44 -5.20
C GLY A 244 8.19 41.27 -6.50
N SER A 245 8.61 42.53 -6.40
CA SER A 245 8.77 43.41 -7.56
C SER A 245 9.77 42.87 -8.58
N TYR A 246 10.91 42.35 -8.11
CA TYR A 246 11.92 41.73 -8.96
C TYR A 246 11.36 40.52 -9.72
N VAL A 247 10.67 39.60 -9.03
CA VAL A 247 10.06 38.39 -9.61
C VAL A 247 9.00 38.72 -10.67
N LEU A 248 8.26 39.81 -10.48
CA LEU A 248 7.28 40.32 -11.44
C LEU A 248 7.93 41.04 -12.64
N SER A 249 9.06 41.72 -12.45
CA SER A 249 9.73 42.49 -13.51
C SER A 249 10.37 41.67 -14.65
N SER A 250 10.25 40.33 -14.61
CA SER A 250 10.84 39.40 -15.58
C SER A 250 12.34 39.65 -15.81
N PRO A 251 13.19 39.39 -14.78
CA PRO A 251 14.62 39.63 -14.86
C PRO A 251 15.28 38.76 -15.94
N PRO A 252 16.47 39.14 -16.44
CA PRO A 252 17.17 38.44 -17.51
C PRO A 252 17.77 37.11 -17.03
N LEU A 253 16.90 36.17 -16.64
CA LEU A 253 17.20 34.84 -16.17
C LEU A 253 16.74 33.81 -17.23
N ALA A 254 17.36 32.63 -17.22
CA ALA A 254 16.86 31.53 -18.03
C ALA A 254 15.41 31.18 -17.65
N PRO A 255 14.51 30.86 -18.60
CA PRO A 255 13.09 30.63 -18.33
C PRO A 255 12.82 29.62 -17.21
N LYS A 256 13.55 28.50 -17.20
CA LYS A 256 13.46 27.48 -16.16
C LYS A 256 13.83 28.01 -14.77
N THR A 257 14.90 28.80 -14.68
CA THR A 257 15.35 29.39 -13.41
C THR A 257 14.38 30.45 -12.91
N LEU A 258 13.81 31.26 -13.82
CA LEU A 258 12.77 32.23 -13.47
C LEU A 258 11.50 31.54 -12.96
N SER A 259 11.07 30.45 -13.63
CA SER A 259 9.95 29.62 -13.18
C SER A 259 10.19 29.04 -11.78
N GLN A 260 11.39 28.50 -11.52
CA GLN A 260 11.77 28.01 -10.20
C GLN A 260 11.77 29.09 -9.11
N LEU A 261 12.24 30.30 -9.43
CA LEU A 261 12.22 31.44 -8.49
C LEU A 261 10.78 31.89 -8.19
N ARG A 262 9.95 32.02 -9.23
CA ARG A 262 8.51 32.34 -9.12
C ARG A 262 7.78 31.30 -8.27
N ALA A 263 8.03 30.02 -8.52
CA ALA A 263 7.46 28.91 -7.77
C ALA A 263 7.91 28.93 -6.30
N ALA A 264 9.20 29.14 -6.02
CA ALA A 264 9.73 29.19 -4.66
C ALA A 264 9.16 30.35 -3.84
N ARG A 265 9.12 31.57 -4.42
CA ARG A 265 8.51 32.76 -3.81
C ARG A 265 7.04 32.56 -3.52
N SER A 266 6.28 32.09 -4.51
CA SER A 266 4.83 31.90 -4.39
C SER A 266 4.50 30.76 -3.40
N SER A 267 5.32 29.71 -3.35
CA SER A 267 5.12 28.60 -2.40
C SER A 267 5.37 29.02 -0.96
N LEU A 268 6.30 29.96 -0.74
CA LEU A 268 6.51 30.56 0.59
C LEU A 268 5.31 31.43 1.00
N LEU A 269 4.79 32.23 0.06
CA LEU A 269 3.58 33.03 0.28
C LEU A 269 2.38 32.18 0.67
N GLU A 270 2.15 31.06 -0.03
CA GLU A 270 1.08 30.11 0.29
C GLU A 270 1.13 29.71 1.77
N VAL A 271 2.29 29.25 2.24
CA VAL A 271 2.44 28.76 3.61
C VAL A 271 2.34 29.88 4.63
N TRP A 272 2.87 31.07 4.35
CA TRP A 272 2.69 32.24 5.24
C TRP A 272 1.24 32.69 5.33
N ILE A 273 0.46 32.62 4.25
CA ILE A 273 -0.99 32.89 4.30
C ILE A 273 -1.71 31.86 5.17
N VAL A 274 -1.33 30.59 5.08
CA VAL A 274 -1.86 29.53 5.96
C VAL A 274 -1.49 29.80 7.42
N CYS A 275 -0.24 30.19 7.72
CA CYS A 275 0.18 30.60 9.06
C CYS A 275 -0.65 31.77 9.60
N ALA A 276 -0.95 32.77 8.76
CA ALA A 276 -1.75 33.93 9.14
C ALA A 276 -3.25 33.62 9.28
N THR A 277 -3.72 32.51 8.70
CA THR A 277 -5.13 32.09 8.77
C THR A 277 -5.51 31.68 10.18
N ASP A 278 -4.63 30.95 10.87
CA ASP A 278 -4.76 30.60 12.27
C ASP A 278 -3.45 30.96 13.03
N PRO A 279 -3.33 32.20 13.51
CA PRO A 279 -2.12 32.67 14.18
C PRO A 279 -1.89 32.01 15.56
N HIS A 280 -2.81 31.18 16.06
CA HIS A 280 -2.59 30.40 17.29
C HIS A 280 -1.93 29.04 17.00
N ALA A 281 -1.99 28.57 15.75
CA ALA A 281 -1.40 27.30 15.33
C ALA A 281 0.11 27.40 15.02
N ILE A 282 0.68 28.61 15.02
CA ILE A 282 2.11 28.88 14.81
C ILE A 282 2.87 28.95 16.15
N THR A 283 4.20 28.86 16.07
CA THR A 283 5.08 28.91 17.23
C THR A 283 6.26 29.86 16.96
N PRO A 284 6.38 30.97 17.71
CA PRO A 284 5.40 31.51 18.68
C PRO A 284 4.06 31.94 18.04
N PRO A 285 2.98 32.07 18.84
CA PRO A 285 1.68 32.53 18.33
C PRO A 285 1.74 33.99 17.87
N HIS A 286 0.90 34.35 16.90
CA HIS A 286 0.73 35.71 16.35
C HIS A 286 1.96 36.36 15.70
N GLU A 287 2.97 35.59 15.27
CA GLU A 287 4.11 36.15 14.52
C GLU A 287 3.69 36.81 13.19
N ILE A 288 2.68 36.26 12.52
CA ILE A 288 2.13 36.81 11.26
C ILE A 288 0.60 36.91 11.36
N PRO A 289 0.03 38.12 11.54
CA PRO A 289 -1.41 38.32 11.61
C PRO A 289 -2.05 38.48 10.22
N TRP A 290 -3.30 38.06 10.07
CA TRP A 290 -4.10 38.20 8.85
C TRP A 290 -4.17 39.65 8.31
N SER A 291 -4.20 40.65 9.21
CA SER A 291 -4.23 42.06 8.83
C SER A 291 -2.97 42.51 8.08
N GLN A 292 -1.80 41.95 8.41
CA GLN A 292 -0.56 42.23 7.68
C GLN A 292 -0.58 41.61 6.29
N VAL A 293 -1.01 40.35 6.18
CA VAL A 293 -1.17 39.67 4.88
C VAL A 293 -2.08 40.48 3.96
N THR A 294 -3.20 40.97 4.48
CA THR A 294 -4.12 41.84 3.73
C THR A 294 -3.46 43.16 3.33
N ALA A 295 -2.71 43.79 4.25
CA ALA A 295 -2.03 45.05 3.98
C ALA A 295 -0.91 44.94 2.92
N TRP A 296 -0.22 43.81 2.87
CA TRP A 296 0.83 43.56 1.87
C TRP A 296 0.30 43.20 0.48
N SER A 297 -1.00 42.95 0.34
CA SER A 297 -1.67 42.70 -0.94
C SER A 297 -1.04 41.54 -1.73
N TRP A 298 -0.66 40.45 -1.05
CA TRP A 298 -0.03 39.29 -1.69
C TRP A 298 -0.95 38.60 -2.70
N GLU A 299 -2.27 38.70 -2.54
CA GLU A 299 -3.23 38.24 -3.54
C GLU A 299 -3.13 39.04 -4.85
N SER A 300 -2.83 40.34 -4.75
CA SER A 300 -2.63 41.21 -5.91
C SER A 300 -1.30 40.92 -6.61
N GLU A 301 -0.24 40.58 -5.86
CA GLU A 301 1.05 40.10 -6.42
C GLU A 301 0.82 38.86 -7.32
N MET A 302 0.01 37.90 -6.86
CA MET A 302 -0.28 36.69 -7.64
C MET A 302 -1.13 36.95 -8.88
N ARG A 303 -2.11 37.86 -8.80
CA ARG A 303 -2.91 38.26 -9.97
C ARG A 303 -2.08 38.94 -11.04
N LEU A 304 -1.05 39.69 -10.67
CA LEU A 304 -0.09 40.26 -11.62
C LEU A 304 0.78 39.17 -12.24
N LEU A 305 1.35 38.28 -11.41
CA LEU A 305 2.17 37.16 -11.89
C LEU A 305 1.40 36.29 -12.90
N ARG A 306 0.12 36.03 -12.63
CA ARG A 306 -0.77 35.23 -13.49
C ARG A 306 -0.88 35.77 -14.91
N LYS A 307 -0.83 37.10 -15.09
CA LYS A 307 -0.94 37.74 -16.43
C LYS A 307 0.26 37.46 -17.32
N ASP A 308 1.41 37.14 -16.73
CA ASP A 308 2.66 36.86 -17.45
C ASP A 308 2.83 35.37 -17.77
N LEU A 309 1.91 34.50 -17.34
CA LEU A 309 1.99 33.07 -17.55
C LEU A 309 1.42 32.65 -18.90
N THR A 310 2.00 31.62 -19.49
CA THR A 310 1.56 31.02 -20.75
C THR A 310 0.99 29.62 -20.54
N GLU A 311 0.49 28.99 -21.60
CA GLU A 311 0.05 27.60 -21.58
C GLU A 311 1.20 26.57 -21.60
N ALA A 312 2.45 27.04 -21.78
CA ALA A 312 3.61 26.17 -21.91
C ALA A 312 3.88 25.34 -20.64
N GLU A 313 4.35 24.11 -20.83
CA GLU A 313 4.61 23.15 -19.73
C GLU A 313 5.57 23.70 -18.65
N GLN A 314 6.52 24.53 -19.05
CA GLN A 314 7.47 25.18 -18.14
C GLN A 314 6.82 26.11 -17.09
N ASP A 315 5.61 26.61 -17.38
CA ASP A 315 4.86 27.50 -16.50
C ASP A 315 3.88 26.73 -15.60
N TRP A 316 3.65 25.44 -15.83
CA TRP A 316 2.65 24.65 -15.09
C TRP A 316 2.97 24.56 -13.59
N GLU A 317 4.26 24.53 -13.21
CA GLU A 317 4.66 24.59 -11.81
C GLU A 317 4.22 25.93 -11.18
N VAL A 318 4.42 27.05 -11.88
CA VAL A 318 4.03 28.38 -11.41
C VAL A 318 2.50 28.51 -11.34
N TRP A 319 1.77 28.02 -12.35
CA TRP A 319 0.31 27.94 -12.33
C TRP A 319 -0.21 27.20 -11.10
N SER A 320 0.38 26.02 -10.81
CA SER A 320 -0.04 25.21 -9.67
C SER A 320 0.10 25.97 -8.35
N VAL A 321 1.18 26.73 -8.18
CA VAL A 321 1.44 27.47 -6.94
C VAL A 321 0.62 28.75 -6.88
N VAL A 322 0.43 29.48 -7.98
CA VAL A 322 -0.46 30.65 -8.04
C VAL A 322 -1.88 30.28 -7.61
N TRP A 323 -2.43 29.20 -8.16
CA TRP A 323 -3.75 28.71 -7.75
C TRP A 323 -3.80 28.25 -6.28
N ASN A 324 -2.70 27.70 -5.74
CA ASN A 324 -2.64 27.38 -4.32
C ASN A 324 -2.62 28.62 -3.43
N VAL A 325 -1.89 29.67 -3.82
CA VAL A 325 -1.85 30.93 -3.07
C VAL A 325 -3.22 31.59 -3.07
N GLU A 326 -3.89 31.65 -4.23
CA GLU A 326 -5.26 32.16 -4.33
C GLU A 326 -6.23 31.30 -3.50
N ALA A 327 -6.09 29.97 -3.52
CA ALA A 327 -6.90 29.08 -2.70
C ALA A 327 -6.66 29.30 -1.19
N ALA A 328 -5.40 29.39 -0.74
CA ALA A 328 -5.04 29.65 0.64
C ALA A 328 -5.56 31.03 1.11
N TRP A 329 -5.50 32.04 0.24
CA TRP A 329 -6.09 33.36 0.49
C TRP A 329 -7.60 33.27 0.71
N LEU A 330 -8.33 32.56 -0.15
CA LEU A 330 -9.77 32.37 -0.01
C LEU A 330 -10.14 31.53 1.22
N GLU A 331 -9.37 30.48 1.52
CA GLU A 331 -9.52 29.65 2.72
C GLU A 331 -9.33 30.49 4.00
N GLY A 332 -8.37 31.41 4.01
CA GLY A 332 -8.12 32.34 5.10
C GLY A 332 -9.15 33.46 5.20
N ALA A 333 -9.55 34.06 4.07
CA ALA A 333 -10.59 35.08 4.00
C ALA A 333 -11.95 34.52 4.44
N ARG A 334 -12.20 33.22 4.25
CA ARG A 334 -13.39 32.56 4.78
C ARG A 334 -13.49 32.63 6.31
N ILE A 335 -12.35 32.62 7.00
CA ILE A 335 -12.28 32.66 8.47
C ILE A 335 -12.16 34.10 8.97
N ASN A 336 -11.25 34.88 8.37
CA ASN A 336 -10.84 36.18 8.86
C ASN A 336 -11.42 37.38 8.09
N GLY A 337 -11.99 37.15 6.91
CA GLY A 337 -12.57 38.18 6.05
C GLY A 337 -13.99 38.56 6.45
N MET A 338 -14.42 39.75 6.04
CA MET A 338 -15.78 40.25 6.33
C MET A 338 -16.83 39.34 5.69
N LYS A 339 -17.90 39.03 6.44
CA LYS A 339 -18.97 38.10 6.00
C LYS A 339 -18.43 36.75 5.51
N GLY A 340 -17.34 36.28 6.14
CA GLY A 340 -16.66 35.05 5.75
C GLY A 340 -16.08 35.12 4.35
N GLY A 341 -15.51 36.25 3.94
CA GLY A 341 -14.74 36.39 2.70
C GLY A 341 -15.58 36.50 1.42
N GLU A 342 -16.81 37.01 1.49
CA GLU A 342 -17.73 37.07 0.35
C GLU A 342 -17.22 37.95 -0.79
N LYS A 343 -16.67 39.12 -0.44
CA LYS A 343 -16.11 40.05 -1.42
C LYS A 343 -14.87 39.44 -2.09
N GLU A 344 -13.96 38.90 -1.29
CA GLU A 344 -12.70 38.31 -1.76
C GLU A 344 -12.98 37.14 -2.72
N ARG A 345 -13.97 36.29 -2.44
CA ARG A 345 -14.43 35.26 -3.37
C ARG A 345 -14.97 35.85 -4.67
N SER A 346 -15.84 36.86 -4.58
CA SER A 346 -16.40 37.52 -5.76
C SER A 346 -15.30 38.10 -6.65
N ASP A 347 -14.34 38.80 -6.05
CA ASP A 347 -13.21 39.44 -6.75
C ASP A 347 -12.31 38.39 -7.43
N VAL A 348 -12.05 37.25 -6.77
CA VAL A 348 -11.30 36.15 -7.39
C VAL A 348 -12.09 35.51 -8.53
N LEU A 349 -13.39 35.25 -8.34
CA LEU A 349 -14.24 34.65 -9.37
C LEU A 349 -14.32 35.51 -10.64
N GLU A 350 -14.58 36.81 -10.49
CA GLU A 350 -14.57 37.75 -11.62
C GLU A 350 -13.24 37.71 -12.40
N SER A 351 -12.14 37.43 -11.68
CA SER A 351 -10.80 37.37 -12.24
C SER A 351 -10.47 36.04 -12.94
N VAL A 352 -10.87 34.89 -12.38
CA VAL A 352 -10.45 33.55 -12.86
C VAL A 352 -11.48 32.92 -13.80
N GLN A 353 -12.77 33.18 -13.58
CA GLN A 353 -13.85 32.51 -14.31
C GLN A 353 -13.73 32.65 -15.84
N PRO A 354 -13.42 33.83 -16.40
CA PRO A 354 -13.26 33.97 -17.86
C PRO A 354 -12.17 33.07 -18.45
N GLY A 355 -11.07 32.86 -17.70
CA GLY A 355 -9.94 32.03 -18.12
C GLY A 355 -10.23 30.53 -18.15
N PHE A 356 -11.15 30.06 -17.28
CA PHE A 356 -11.62 28.68 -17.25
C PHE A 356 -12.80 28.41 -18.21
N GLU A 357 -13.67 29.40 -18.45
CA GLU A 357 -14.89 29.22 -19.23
C GLU A 357 -14.75 29.53 -20.73
N ALA A 358 -13.87 30.47 -21.10
CA ALA A 358 -13.64 30.77 -22.50
C ALA A 358 -13.02 29.55 -23.21
N GLU A 359 -13.49 29.26 -24.44
CA GLU A 359 -12.95 28.16 -25.25
C GLU A 359 -11.43 28.29 -25.47
N ASP A 360 -10.98 29.54 -25.61
CA ASP A 360 -9.58 29.93 -25.75
C ASP A 360 -8.89 30.41 -24.46
N GLY A 361 -9.55 30.26 -23.31
CA GLY A 361 -9.01 30.66 -22.01
C GLY A 361 -7.73 29.89 -21.63
N LEU A 362 -6.75 30.59 -21.08
CA LEU A 362 -5.43 30.02 -20.77
C LEU A 362 -5.53 28.94 -19.69
N GLU A 363 -6.25 29.20 -18.60
CA GLU A 363 -6.44 28.26 -17.50
C GLU A 363 -7.13 26.97 -17.97
N HIS A 364 -8.13 27.09 -18.86
CA HIS A 364 -8.77 25.93 -19.51
C HIS A 364 -7.78 25.11 -20.35
N LYS A 365 -6.92 25.77 -21.14
CA LYS A 365 -5.89 25.10 -21.94
C LYS A 365 -4.86 24.40 -21.07
N VAL A 366 -4.41 25.03 -19.98
CA VAL A 366 -3.48 24.43 -18.99
C VAL A 366 -4.11 23.19 -18.34
N VAL A 367 -5.35 23.28 -17.84
CA VAL A 367 -6.03 22.13 -17.23
C VAL A 367 -6.20 20.98 -18.23
N ARG A 368 -6.60 21.29 -19.48
CA ARG A 368 -6.74 20.29 -20.54
C ARG A 368 -5.41 19.62 -20.86
N ALA A 369 -4.35 20.40 -21.06
CA ALA A 369 -3.02 19.89 -21.40
C ALA A 369 -2.43 19.07 -20.26
N ALA A 370 -2.56 19.51 -19.02
CA ALA A 370 -2.16 18.76 -17.84
C ALA A 370 -2.90 17.41 -17.75
N LEU A 371 -4.21 17.39 -18.03
CA LEU A 371 -5.02 16.17 -18.03
C LEU A 371 -4.54 15.16 -19.07
N GLU A 372 -4.26 15.60 -20.29
CA GLU A 372 -3.74 14.70 -21.33
C GLU A 372 -2.30 14.24 -21.03
N ALA A 373 -1.46 15.10 -20.43
CA ALA A 373 -0.11 14.72 -20.00
C ALA A 373 -0.12 13.64 -18.90
N VAL A 374 -1.00 13.76 -17.88
CA VAL A 374 -1.16 12.71 -16.86
C VAL A 374 -1.56 11.38 -17.51
N LYS A 375 -2.55 11.39 -18.42
CA LYS A 375 -2.96 10.17 -19.13
C LYS A 375 -1.84 9.55 -19.96
N GLN A 376 -1.10 10.37 -20.69
CA GLN A 376 0.03 9.90 -21.50
C GLN A 376 1.08 9.22 -20.62
N HIS A 377 1.45 9.82 -19.49
CA HIS A 377 2.42 9.24 -18.57
C HIS A 377 1.89 7.99 -17.87
N LEU A 378 0.61 7.95 -17.47
CA LEU A 378 0.01 6.72 -16.95
C LEU A 378 0.04 5.59 -17.98
N GLY A 379 -0.22 5.87 -19.26
CA GLY A 379 -0.11 4.90 -20.33
C GLY A 379 1.29 4.28 -20.45
N ILE A 380 2.35 5.06 -20.24
CA ILE A 380 3.73 4.55 -20.20
C ILE A 380 3.97 3.70 -18.95
N LEU A 381 3.37 4.10 -17.81
CA LEU A 381 3.50 3.42 -16.52
C LEU A 381 2.62 2.18 -16.39
N ALA A 382 1.80 1.87 -17.40
CA ALA A 382 1.01 0.64 -17.44
C ALA A 382 1.87 -0.59 -17.72
N THR A 383 3.06 -0.41 -18.29
CA THR A 383 4.04 -1.47 -18.54
C THR A 383 5.30 -1.25 -17.71
N ASP A 384 5.80 -2.33 -17.09
CA ASP A 384 7.07 -2.31 -16.37
C ASP A 384 8.20 -2.28 -17.44
N GLY A 385 8.77 -1.10 -17.71
CA GLY A 385 9.70 -0.91 -18.82
C GLY A 385 10.74 0.22 -18.65
N PRO A 386 11.74 0.27 -19.55
CA PRO A 386 12.76 1.31 -19.51
C PRO A 386 12.13 2.70 -19.70
N GLY A 387 12.42 3.62 -18.79
CA GLY A 387 11.84 4.97 -18.79
C GLY A 387 10.67 5.18 -17.81
N MET A 388 10.23 4.13 -17.10
CA MET A 388 9.21 4.23 -16.03
C MET A 388 9.55 5.32 -15.01
N GLU A 389 10.77 5.34 -14.46
CA GLU A 389 11.16 6.33 -13.45
C GLU A 389 11.12 7.77 -13.99
N LYS A 390 11.51 7.96 -15.26
CA LYS A 390 11.40 9.27 -15.93
C LYS A 390 9.93 9.68 -16.08
N ALA A 391 9.05 8.77 -16.49
CA ALA A 391 7.62 9.03 -16.59
C ALA A 391 6.99 9.36 -15.22
N LEU A 392 7.41 8.67 -14.14
CA LEU A 392 7.01 9.00 -12.77
C LEU A 392 7.46 10.40 -12.34
N ARG A 393 8.66 10.84 -12.72
CA ARG A 393 9.11 12.20 -12.41
C ARG A 393 8.31 13.25 -13.19
N LEU A 394 8.03 12.99 -14.46
CA LEU A 394 7.32 13.92 -15.35
C LEU A 394 5.83 14.05 -15.01
N ILE A 395 5.18 13.04 -14.42
CA ILE A 395 3.76 13.11 -14.06
C ILE A 395 3.46 14.08 -12.90
N VAL A 396 4.48 14.47 -12.12
CA VAL A 396 4.33 15.28 -10.89
C VAL A 396 3.74 16.65 -11.19
N THR A 397 4.33 17.41 -12.12
CA THR A 397 3.92 18.79 -12.44
C THR A 397 2.50 18.90 -12.98
N PRO A 398 2.07 18.14 -14.01
CA PRO A 398 0.70 18.20 -14.48
C PRO A 398 -0.32 17.78 -13.41
N THR A 399 0.02 16.78 -12.59
CA THR A 399 -0.85 16.33 -11.50
C THR A 399 -1.04 17.40 -10.43
N ARG A 400 0.03 18.15 -10.10
CA ARG A 400 -0.05 19.31 -9.19
C ARG A 400 -0.93 20.40 -9.76
N ALA A 401 -0.79 20.74 -11.05
CA ALA A 401 -1.65 21.72 -11.70
C ALA A 401 -3.14 21.35 -11.61
N LEU A 402 -3.50 20.09 -11.88
CA LEU A 402 -4.88 19.60 -11.74
C LEU A 402 -5.38 19.69 -10.29
N SER A 403 -4.57 19.25 -9.32
CA SER A 403 -4.93 19.28 -7.90
C SER A 403 -5.12 20.71 -7.40
N SER A 404 -4.23 21.63 -7.78
CA SER A 404 -4.32 23.05 -7.44
C SER A 404 -5.54 23.74 -8.05
N ALA A 405 -5.88 23.44 -9.31
CA ALA A 405 -7.09 23.95 -9.95
C ALA A 405 -8.36 23.47 -9.21
N ILE A 406 -8.39 22.20 -8.77
CA ILE A 406 -9.50 21.67 -7.97
C ILE A 406 -9.53 22.32 -6.58
N ARG A 407 -8.38 22.53 -5.94
CA ARG A 407 -8.31 23.24 -4.64
C ARG A 407 -8.86 24.66 -4.75
N LEU A 408 -8.47 25.41 -5.78
CA LEU A 408 -8.99 26.76 -6.03
C LEU A 408 -10.51 26.72 -6.23
N TRP A 409 -11.01 25.78 -7.04
CA TRP A 409 -12.44 25.59 -7.25
C TRP A 409 -13.19 25.35 -5.92
N LEU A 410 -12.63 24.50 -5.04
CA LEU A 410 -13.21 24.21 -3.73
C LEU A 410 -13.14 25.42 -2.78
N ALA A 411 -12.09 26.23 -2.86
CA ALA A 411 -11.91 27.44 -2.05
C ALA A 411 -12.89 28.57 -2.46
N CYS A 412 -13.36 28.57 -3.71
CA CYS A 412 -14.41 29.48 -4.19
C CYS A 412 -15.82 29.16 -3.67
N LEU A 413 -16.02 28.03 -2.98
CA LEU A 413 -17.33 27.68 -2.44
C LEU A 413 -17.72 28.58 -1.24
N PRO A 414 -18.99 28.98 -1.14
CA PRO A 414 -19.48 29.70 0.03
C PRO A 414 -19.42 28.83 1.30
N PRO A 415 -19.36 29.44 2.50
CA PRO A 415 -19.40 28.70 3.76
C PRO A 415 -20.71 27.89 3.87
N LEU A 416 -20.58 26.58 4.10
CA LEU A 416 -21.60 25.62 4.56
C LEU A 416 -23.07 26.01 4.30
N LYS A 417 -23.58 25.64 3.12
CA LYS A 417 -24.95 25.14 3.02
C LYS A 417 -24.86 23.72 2.46
N ASP A 418 -25.41 22.73 3.17
CA ASP A 418 -25.58 21.34 2.71
C ASP A 418 -26.61 21.25 1.54
N VAL A 419 -26.74 22.29 0.73
CA VAL A 419 -27.66 22.42 -0.40
C VAL A 419 -26.85 22.21 -1.67
N PRO A 420 -27.36 21.47 -2.68
CA PRO A 420 -26.73 21.41 -3.99
C PRO A 420 -26.44 22.83 -4.48
N LEU A 421 -25.22 23.05 -4.97
CA LEU A 421 -24.83 24.34 -5.54
C LEU A 421 -25.80 24.67 -6.67
N GLY A 422 -26.28 25.92 -6.73
CA GLY A 422 -27.10 26.38 -7.86
C GLY A 422 -26.33 26.30 -9.18
N SER A 423 -25.04 26.61 -9.15
CA SER A 423 -24.09 26.48 -10.27
C SER A 423 -22.66 26.27 -9.74
N PRO A 424 -21.77 25.63 -10.51
CA PRO A 424 -20.35 25.57 -10.15
C PRO A 424 -19.73 27.00 -10.16
N PRO A 425 -18.71 27.29 -9.33
CA PRO A 425 -18.01 28.58 -9.33
C PRO A 425 -17.39 28.96 -10.68
N PHE A 426 -16.80 27.96 -11.36
CA PHE A 426 -16.36 28.03 -12.75
C PHE A 426 -16.33 26.60 -13.32
N MET A 427 -16.28 26.47 -14.64
CA MET A 427 -16.30 25.17 -15.31
C MET A 427 -14.94 24.47 -15.27
N LEU A 428 -14.94 23.21 -14.85
CA LEU A 428 -13.83 22.27 -15.00
C LEU A 428 -14.25 21.11 -15.91
N PRO A 429 -13.33 20.36 -16.52
CA PRO A 429 -13.67 19.20 -17.34
C PRO A 429 -14.04 17.99 -16.47
N PHE A 430 -15.13 18.11 -15.68
CA PHE A 430 -15.57 17.15 -14.66
C PHE A 430 -15.65 15.71 -15.17
N GLY A 431 -16.21 15.48 -16.36
CA GLY A 431 -16.31 14.15 -16.95
C GLY A 431 -14.93 13.53 -17.24
N LYS A 432 -13.99 14.33 -17.75
CA LYS A 432 -12.61 13.86 -18.01
C LYS A 432 -11.84 13.63 -16.71
N LEU A 433 -12.02 14.50 -15.70
CA LEU A 433 -11.42 14.34 -14.37
C LEU A 433 -11.93 13.08 -13.68
N SER A 434 -13.25 12.84 -13.72
CA SER A 434 -13.87 11.65 -13.17
C SER A 434 -13.36 10.38 -13.85
N LYS A 435 -13.25 10.39 -15.19
CA LYS A 435 -12.70 9.27 -15.94
C LYS A 435 -11.23 9.00 -15.57
N LEU A 436 -10.41 10.05 -15.53
CA LEU A 436 -9.00 9.94 -15.12
C LEU A 436 -8.86 9.38 -13.69
N CYS A 437 -9.64 9.88 -12.72
CA CYS A 437 -9.55 9.42 -11.34
C CYS A 437 -10.03 7.97 -11.19
N ALA A 438 -11.06 7.55 -11.95
CA ALA A 438 -11.49 6.16 -11.99
C ALA A 438 -10.39 5.23 -12.55
N GLU A 439 -9.77 5.61 -13.67
CA GLU A 439 -8.63 4.88 -14.26
C GLU A 439 -7.46 4.80 -13.27
N LEU A 440 -7.11 5.93 -12.64
CA LEU A 440 -6.02 6.06 -11.70
C LEU A 440 -6.20 5.15 -10.48
N VAL A 441 -7.40 5.06 -9.91
CA VAL A 441 -7.68 4.23 -8.72
C VAL A 441 -7.33 2.75 -8.98
N THR A 442 -7.64 2.24 -10.18
CA THR A 442 -7.33 0.87 -10.62
C THR A 442 -5.96 0.68 -11.26
N HIS A 443 -5.19 1.76 -11.46
CA HIS A 443 -3.96 1.72 -12.24
C HIS A 443 -2.84 0.93 -11.52
N PRO A 444 -2.01 0.14 -12.23
CA PRO A 444 -0.90 -0.63 -11.62
C PRO A 444 0.22 0.25 -11.03
N VAL A 445 0.20 1.57 -11.25
CA VAL A 445 1.21 2.53 -10.77
C VAL A 445 1.42 2.45 -9.25
N TRP A 446 0.37 2.11 -8.50
CA TRP A 446 0.41 2.00 -7.05
C TRP A 446 1.24 0.81 -6.55
N SER A 447 1.52 -0.18 -7.40
CA SER A 447 2.37 -1.33 -7.08
C SER A 447 3.86 -1.08 -7.34
N LEU A 448 4.20 -0.01 -8.09
CA LEU A 448 5.58 0.27 -8.47
C LEU A 448 6.53 0.49 -7.28
N PRO A 449 6.15 1.17 -6.19
CA PRO A 449 7.05 1.33 -5.03
C PRO A 449 7.43 -0.02 -4.39
N GLN A 450 6.51 -0.98 -4.36
CA GLN A 450 6.79 -2.32 -3.82
C GLN A 450 7.71 -3.12 -4.75
N LYS A 451 7.56 -2.96 -6.07
CA LYS A 451 8.36 -3.67 -7.08
C LYS A 451 9.77 -3.09 -7.31
N HIS A 452 9.89 -1.76 -7.31
CA HIS A 452 11.09 -1.06 -7.78
C HIS A 452 11.77 -0.19 -6.70
N GLY A 453 11.17 -0.09 -5.52
CA GLY A 453 11.74 0.63 -4.38
C GLY A 453 10.81 1.72 -3.85
N MET A 454 10.72 1.78 -2.52
CA MET A 454 9.75 2.63 -1.82
C MET A 454 9.97 4.13 -2.04
N TYR A 455 11.20 4.55 -2.37
CA TYR A 455 11.53 5.93 -2.70
C TYR A 455 10.65 6.51 -3.83
N LEU A 456 10.15 5.67 -4.75
CA LEU A 456 9.25 6.09 -5.84
C LEU A 456 7.90 6.61 -5.34
N GLN A 457 7.51 6.29 -4.11
CA GLN A 457 6.25 6.75 -3.50
C GLN A 457 6.15 8.29 -3.46
N VAL A 458 7.27 9.01 -3.38
CA VAL A 458 7.27 10.48 -3.39
C VAL A 458 6.69 11.06 -4.69
N HIS A 459 6.90 10.37 -5.82
CA HIS A 459 6.37 10.78 -7.12
C HIS A 459 4.88 10.43 -7.28
N LEU A 460 4.36 9.50 -6.48
CA LEU A 460 2.93 9.14 -6.44
C LEU A 460 2.11 10.06 -5.53
N ARG A 461 2.77 10.80 -4.64
CA ARG A 461 2.11 11.69 -3.69
C ARG A 461 1.18 12.73 -4.36
N PRO A 462 1.56 13.41 -5.46
CA PRO A 462 0.63 14.28 -6.19
C PRO A 462 -0.62 13.54 -6.71
N LEU A 463 -0.51 12.28 -7.13
CA LEU A 463 -1.64 11.48 -7.61
C LEU A 463 -2.60 11.14 -6.45
N SER A 464 -2.05 10.82 -5.28
CA SER A 464 -2.82 10.65 -4.04
C SER A 464 -3.57 11.94 -3.68
N SER A 465 -2.89 13.08 -3.72
CA SER A 465 -3.51 14.39 -3.49
C SER A 465 -4.61 14.71 -4.51
N LEU A 466 -4.41 14.39 -5.79
CA LEU A 466 -5.42 14.57 -6.83
C LEU A 466 -6.69 13.76 -6.52
N LEU A 467 -6.55 12.49 -6.15
CA LEU A 467 -7.69 11.66 -5.76
C LEU A 467 -8.44 12.24 -4.57
N ALA A 468 -7.72 12.72 -3.55
CA ALA A 468 -8.33 13.30 -2.36
C ALA A 468 -9.08 14.62 -2.64
N TYR A 469 -8.51 15.50 -3.47
CA TYR A 469 -9.20 16.71 -3.91
C TYR A 469 -10.37 16.42 -4.83
N PHE A 470 -10.23 15.45 -5.74
CA PHE A 470 -11.32 15.03 -6.61
C PHE A 470 -12.49 14.42 -5.81
N HIS A 471 -12.23 13.63 -4.76
CA HIS A 471 -13.29 13.10 -3.89
C HIS A 471 -14.09 14.22 -3.20
N ARG A 472 -13.43 15.29 -2.77
CA ARG A 472 -14.10 16.48 -2.23
C ARG A 472 -14.92 17.20 -3.30
N LEU A 473 -14.35 17.34 -4.49
CA LEU A 473 -15.02 17.95 -5.64
C LEU A 473 -16.26 17.15 -6.05
N SER A 474 -16.17 15.82 -6.11
CA SER A 474 -17.19 14.95 -6.70
C SER A 474 -18.52 15.05 -5.97
N ARG A 475 -18.52 15.31 -4.66
CA ARG A 475 -19.72 15.59 -3.86
C ARG A 475 -20.54 16.78 -4.38
N HIS A 476 -19.89 17.73 -5.06
CA HIS A 476 -20.51 18.93 -5.59
C HIS A 476 -20.81 18.85 -7.10
N ILE A 477 -20.43 17.75 -7.77
CA ILE A 477 -20.72 17.55 -9.18
C ILE A 477 -22.19 17.10 -9.33
N PRO A 478 -22.99 17.76 -10.19
CA PRO A 478 -24.36 17.33 -10.48
C PRO A 478 -24.40 15.86 -10.93
N GLY A 479 -25.30 15.08 -10.32
CA GLY A 479 -25.47 13.64 -10.62
C GLY A 479 -24.67 12.70 -9.71
N THR A 480 -23.77 13.20 -8.86
CA THR A 480 -23.11 12.36 -7.86
C THR A 480 -24.08 12.07 -6.70
N SER A 481 -24.60 10.85 -6.66
CA SER A 481 -25.39 10.38 -5.50
C SER A 481 -24.50 10.19 -4.25
N PRO A 482 -25.06 10.27 -3.02
CA PRO A 482 -24.32 9.95 -1.80
C PRO A 482 -23.66 8.57 -1.83
N ASP A 483 -24.34 7.58 -2.41
CA ASP A 483 -23.83 6.22 -2.56
C ASP A 483 -22.64 6.14 -3.52
N LEU A 484 -22.69 6.85 -4.65
CA LEU A 484 -21.55 6.94 -5.57
C LEU A 484 -20.36 7.63 -4.90
N TRP A 485 -20.61 8.72 -4.18
CA TRP A 485 -19.56 9.44 -3.44
C TRP A 485 -18.91 8.57 -2.37
N LEU A 486 -19.69 7.75 -1.66
CA LEU A 486 -19.19 6.74 -0.73
C LEU A 486 -18.36 5.66 -1.44
N ALA A 487 -18.84 5.11 -2.57
CA ALA A 487 -18.12 4.13 -3.36
C ALA A 487 -16.75 4.65 -3.85
N GLN A 488 -16.71 5.91 -4.29
CA GLN A 488 -15.48 6.60 -4.66
C GLN A 488 -14.55 6.74 -3.46
N GLY A 489 -15.06 7.14 -2.29
CA GLY A 489 -14.25 7.28 -1.08
C GLY A 489 -13.61 5.96 -0.63
N LEU A 490 -14.40 4.88 -0.64
CA LEU A 490 -13.92 3.54 -0.26
C LEU A 490 -12.85 2.98 -1.22
N SER A 491 -12.93 3.30 -2.52
CA SER A 491 -11.92 2.86 -3.48
C SER A 491 -10.67 3.76 -3.52
N MET A 492 -10.83 5.07 -3.28
CA MET A 492 -9.71 6.01 -3.27
C MET A 492 -8.87 5.94 -1.99
N ILE A 493 -9.47 5.63 -0.83
CA ILE A 493 -8.76 5.62 0.46
C ILE A 493 -7.59 4.61 0.50
N THR A 494 -7.69 3.51 -0.24
CA THR A 494 -6.61 2.50 -0.35
C THR A 494 -5.45 2.97 -1.22
N ARG A 495 -5.56 4.15 -1.85
CA ARG A 495 -4.51 4.78 -2.67
C ARG A 495 -3.94 6.05 -2.04
N VAL A 496 -4.45 6.44 -0.88
CA VAL A 496 -3.96 7.63 -0.16
C VAL A 496 -2.60 7.32 0.45
N ILE A 497 -1.65 8.24 0.24
CA ILE A 497 -0.30 8.19 0.81
C ILE A 497 -0.30 8.98 2.14
N PRO A 498 0.56 8.63 3.11
CA PRO A 498 0.70 9.37 4.36
C PRO A 498 0.71 10.89 4.17
N GLY A 499 0.03 11.60 5.07
CA GLY A 499 -0.12 13.05 5.05
C GLY A 499 -1.34 13.57 4.29
N ASP A 500 -1.81 12.88 3.24
CA ASP A 500 -2.95 13.35 2.43
C ASP A 500 -4.32 12.95 3.02
N GLU A 501 -4.31 12.36 4.21
CA GLU A 501 -5.47 11.76 4.86
C GLU A 501 -6.55 12.80 5.18
N CYS A 502 -6.14 14.00 5.65
CA CYS A 502 -7.05 15.06 6.07
C CYS A 502 -7.98 15.54 4.94
N CYS A 503 -7.56 15.39 3.68
CA CYS A 503 -8.36 15.70 2.51
C CYS A 503 -9.53 14.72 2.30
N ASN A 504 -9.38 13.44 2.68
CA ASN A 504 -10.45 12.43 2.64
C ASN A 504 -11.26 12.31 3.95
N CYS A 505 -10.72 12.75 5.08
CA CYS A 505 -11.34 12.62 6.41
C CYS A 505 -12.60 13.48 6.64
N HIS A 506 -13.07 14.27 5.67
CA HIS A 506 -14.41 14.88 5.76
C HIS A 506 -15.56 13.83 5.74
N GLY A 507 -15.21 12.55 5.59
CA GLY A 507 -15.99 11.41 6.06
C GLY A 507 -16.33 11.41 7.57
N ARG A 508 -15.89 12.40 8.38
CA ARG A 508 -16.41 12.61 9.76
C ARG A 508 -17.94 12.57 9.88
N LYS A 509 -18.69 12.92 8.81
CA LYS A 509 -20.16 12.75 8.76
C LYS A 509 -20.59 11.30 8.47
N LEU A 510 -19.83 10.53 7.68
CA LEU A 510 -20.09 9.10 7.40
C LEU A 510 -19.91 8.23 8.63
N TYR A 511 -19.04 8.65 9.55
CA TYR A 511 -18.72 7.92 10.76
C TYR A 511 -19.16 8.67 12.03
N SER A 512 -20.21 9.51 11.98
CA SER A 512 -20.67 10.31 13.13
C SER A 512 -21.28 9.49 14.29
N THR A 513 -21.12 8.16 14.32
CA THR A 513 -21.38 7.36 15.52
C THR A 513 -20.19 7.52 16.48
N ARG A 514 -20.43 7.38 17.79
CA ARG A 514 -19.45 7.61 18.87
C ARG A 514 -18.18 6.73 18.82
N ASP A 515 -17.99 5.88 17.81
CA ASP A 515 -17.04 4.75 17.77
C ASP A 515 -15.86 4.89 16.77
N THR A 516 -15.46 6.10 16.39
CA THR A 516 -14.50 6.32 15.28
C THR A 516 -13.02 6.38 15.63
N SER A 517 -12.68 6.15 16.89
CA SER A 517 -11.29 6.07 17.34
C SER A 517 -10.51 4.95 16.64
N ASP A 518 -11.16 3.88 16.22
CA ASP A 518 -10.52 2.68 15.67
C ASP A 518 -9.92 2.90 14.27
N CYS A 519 -10.72 3.39 13.31
CA CYS A 519 -10.25 3.69 11.95
C CYS A 519 -9.11 4.71 11.93
N ARG A 520 -9.06 5.62 12.91
CA ARG A 520 -7.97 6.60 13.05
C ARG A 520 -6.64 5.91 13.36
N HIS A 521 -6.65 4.83 14.15
CA HIS A 521 -5.45 4.04 14.44
C HIS A 521 -5.05 3.17 13.26
N THR A 522 -6.00 2.65 12.47
CA THR A 522 -5.66 1.94 11.22
C THR A 522 -4.92 2.83 10.24
N ILE A 523 -5.33 4.11 10.14
CA ILE A 523 -4.69 5.08 9.25
C ILE A 523 -3.38 5.62 9.87
N ARG A 524 -3.39 5.91 11.18
CA ARG A 524 -2.23 6.39 11.95
C ARG A 524 -2.00 5.55 13.21
N PRO A 525 -1.27 4.43 13.10
CA PRO A 525 -0.97 3.57 14.24
C PRO A 525 -0.15 4.30 15.29
N ASN A 526 0.83 5.12 14.86
CA ASN A 526 1.64 5.94 15.74
C ASN A 526 1.12 7.38 15.82
N LEU A 527 0.44 7.73 16.92
CA LEU A 527 -0.12 9.07 17.14
C LEU A 527 0.94 10.16 17.32
N ASN A 528 2.18 9.79 17.66
CA ASN A 528 3.30 10.73 17.81
C ASN A 528 3.92 11.13 16.46
N VAL A 529 3.58 10.40 15.39
CA VAL A 529 4.02 10.71 14.03
C VAL A 529 2.86 11.33 13.27
N TYR A 530 3.02 12.61 12.90
CA TYR A 530 2.11 13.30 11.99
C TYR A 530 2.91 13.76 10.80
N LEU A 531 2.62 13.18 9.64
CA LEU A 531 3.24 13.60 8.40
C LEU A 531 2.49 14.80 7.80
N GLY A 532 3.21 15.89 7.54
CA GLY A 532 2.61 17.08 6.94
C GLY A 532 2.15 16.83 5.50
N PRO A 533 0.95 17.27 5.07
CA PRO A 533 0.39 17.05 3.73
C PRO A 533 1.21 17.72 2.62
N LEU A 534 0.96 17.37 1.35
CA LEU A 534 1.60 18.06 0.22
C LEU A 534 1.17 19.53 0.13
N TYR A 535 -0.09 19.81 0.48
CA TYR A 535 -0.69 21.14 0.53
C TYR A 535 -0.96 21.50 1.99
N ILE A 536 -0.26 22.52 2.48
CA ILE A 536 -0.26 22.87 3.91
C ILE A 536 -1.63 23.43 4.33
N THR A 537 -2.05 23.07 5.53
CA THR A 537 -3.30 23.49 6.19
C THR A 537 -3.01 24.04 7.59
N THR A 538 -3.94 24.78 8.17
CA THR A 538 -3.81 25.30 9.55
C THR A 538 -3.68 24.18 10.59
N GLU A 539 -4.35 23.05 10.37
CA GLU A 539 -4.20 21.87 11.24
C GLU A 539 -2.82 21.23 11.08
N SER A 540 -2.27 21.16 9.87
CA SER A 540 -0.98 20.50 9.66
C SER A 540 0.20 21.30 10.19
N ILE A 541 0.18 22.64 10.15
CA ILE A 541 1.33 23.43 10.62
C ILE A 541 1.62 23.20 12.10
N SER A 542 0.58 23.04 12.93
CA SER A 542 0.74 22.80 14.37
C SER A 542 1.05 21.34 14.71
N ARG A 543 0.51 20.40 13.91
CA ARG A 543 0.56 18.97 14.23
C ARG A 543 1.73 18.23 13.61
N SER A 544 2.27 18.69 12.47
CA SER A 544 3.28 17.94 11.72
C SER A 544 4.55 17.73 12.54
N THR A 545 4.98 16.48 12.64
CA THR A 545 6.24 16.11 13.29
C THR A 545 7.34 15.84 12.28
N THR A 546 6.99 15.47 11.04
CA THR A 546 7.90 15.34 9.89
C THR A 546 7.20 15.77 8.60
N LEU A 547 7.97 16.19 7.59
CA LEU A 547 7.47 16.47 6.23
C LEU A 547 7.90 15.41 5.21
N ARG A 548 8.68 14.41 5.64
CA ARG A 548 9.22 13.34 4.79
C ARG A 548 8.40 12.07 4.92
N LEU A 549 8.11 11.43 3.80
CA LEU A 549 7.51 10.10 3.75
C LEU A 549 8.42 9.07 4.44
N PRO A 550 7.86 8.12 5.21
CA PRO A 550 8.65 6.99 5.69
C PRO A 550 9.11 6.17 4.50
N GLY A 551 10.35 5.68 4.52
CA GLY A 551 10.78 4.67 3.57
C GLY A 551 10.42 3.28 4.10
N GLY A 552 10.26 2.32 3.19
CA GLY A 552 9.92 0.96 3.60
C GLY A 552 11.17 0.17 3.95
N ALA A 553 11.35 -0.12 5.23
CA ALA A 553 12.14 -1.25 5.66
C ALA A 553 11.19 -2.46 5.77
N PRO A 554 11.34 -3.51 4.94
CA PRO A 554 10.45 -4.68 4.96
C PRO A 554 10.47 -5.46 6.28
N ASP A 555 11.47 -5.24 7.13
CA ASP A 555 11.77 -6.09 8.30
C ASP A 555 11.70 -5.38 9.66
N LEU A 556 11.20 -4.14 9.78
CA LEU A 556 11.05 -3.49 11.10
C LEU A 556 9.72 -3.91 11.76
N PRO A 557 9.72 -4.78 12.80
CA PRO A 557 8.52 -5.54 13.15
C PRO A 557 7.56 -4.94 14.17
N GLU A 558 7.73 -3.75 14.76
CA GLU A 558 6.89 -3.39 15.93
C GLU A 558 6.12 -2.06 15.94
N GLU A 559 6.43 -1.04 15.14
CA GLU A 559 5.61 0.18 15.10
C GLU A 559 5.60 0.82 13.72
N ALA A 560 4.63 0.45 12.88
CA ALA A 560 4.43 1.12 11.60
C ALA A 560 4.24 2.63 11.83
N LYS A 561 5.20 3.45 11.36
CA LYS A 561 5.15 4.93 11.46
C LYS A 561 3.84 5.48 10.88
N THR A 562 3.28 4.80 9.87
CA THR A 562 2.03 5.17 9.18
C THR A 562 1.25 3.91 8.80
N GLY A 563 -0.08 3.98 8.77
CA GLY A 563 -0.94 2.89 8.32
C GLY A 563 -1.37 2.97 6.85
N LEU A 564 -0.85 3.96 6.12
CA LEU A 564 -1.16 4.21 4.71
C LEU A 564 -0.03 3.74 3.76
N PRO A 565 -0.37 3.26 2.55
CA PRO A 565 -1.73 3.03 2.03
C PRO A 565 -2.47 1.91 2.79
N LEU A 566 -3.79 2.04 2.92
CA LEU A 566 -4.58 1.06 3.66
C LEU A 566 -4.54 -0.30 2.95
N PRO A 567 -4.39 -1.41 3.71
CA PRO A 567 -4.53 -2.74 3.15
C PRO A 567 -5.98 -2.99 2.72
N ARG A 568 -6.21 -3.96 1.82
CA ARG A 568 -7.56 -4.25 1.31
C ARG A 568 -8.55 -4.63 2.42
N ASP A 569 -8.08 -5.30 3.46
CA ASP A 569 -8.87 -5.79 4.59
C ASP A 569 -9.02 -4.77 5.75
N TRP A 570 -8.67 -3.49 5.51
CA TRP A 570 -8.64 -2.45 6.56
C TRP A 570 -9.97 -2.28 7.31
N LEU A 571 -11.11 -2.52 6.66
CA LEU A 571 -12.43 -2.45 7.27
C LEU A 571 -12.63 -3.53 8.36
N THR A 572 -11.79 -4.57 8.39
CA THR A 572 -11.81 -5.62 9.41
C THR A 572 -10.90 -5.33 10.59
N ALA A 573 -10.16 -4.20 10.57
CA ALA A 573 -9.23 -3.81 11.64
C ALA A 573 -9.88 -3.80 13.04
N PRO A 574 -11.13 -3.34 13.23
CA PRO A 574 -11.78 -3.40 14.55
C PRO A 574 -11.88 -4.82 15.11
N LEU A 575 -12.18 -5.82 14.27
CA LEU A 575 -12.22 -7.22 14.69
C LEU A 575 -10.84 -7.71 15.11
N THR A 576 -9.79 -7.28 14.41
CA THR A 576 -8.40 -7.59 14.76
C THR A 576 -8.04 -6.99 16.13
N HIS A 577 -8.38 -5.73 16.37
CA HIS A 577 -8.12 -5.08 17.66
C HIS A 577 -8.90 -5.74 18.79
N LEU A 578 -10.14 -6.19 18.55
CA LEU A 578 -10.95 -6.89 19.55
C LEU A 578 -10.33 -8.24 19.93
N LEU A 579 -9.77 -8.98 18.97
CA LEU A 579 -9.10 -10.27 19.24
C LEU A 579 -7.92 -10.12 20.19
N TRP A 580 -7.31 -8.94 20.18
CA TRP A 580 -6.18 -8.58 21.03
C TRP A 580 -6.54 -7.45 21.98
N SER A 581 -7.78 -7.38 22.45
CA SER A 581 -8.28 -6.24 23.26
C SER A 581 -7.39 -5.91 24.46
N GLY A 582 -6.80 -6.92 25.12
CA GLY A 582 -5.87 -6.72 26.24
C GLY A 582 -4.51 -6.08 25.89
N THR A 583 -4.06 -6.24 24.64
CA THR A 583 -2.77 -5.68 24.15
C THR A 583 -2.95 -4.57 23.12
N SER A 584 -4.18 -4.34 22.66
CA SER A 584 -4.49 -3.39 21.60
C SER A 584 -4.20 -1.95 22.02
N PRO A 585 -3.34 -1.22 21.30
CA PRO A 585 -3.10 0.19 21.57
C PRO A 585 -4.35 1.05 21.33
N VAL A 586 -5.28 0.59 20.49
CA VAL A 586 -6.56 1.28 20.22
C VAL A 586 -7.39 1.31 21.48
N PHE A 587 -7.67 0.15 22.10
CA PHE A 587 -8.50 0.08 23.31
C PHE A 587 -7.88 0.82 24.50
N ARG A 588 -6.55 0.90 24.57
CA ARG A 588 -5.83 1.68 25.60
C ARG A 588 -5.93 3.20 25.42
N SER A 589 -6.22 3.67 24.21
CA SER A 589 -6.24 5.09 23.86
C SER A 589 -7.66 5.66 23.67
N LEU A 590 -8.68 4.86 23.97
CA LEU A 590 -10.08 5.28 23.86
C LEU A 590 -10.42 6.40 24.86
N PRO A 591 -11.33 7.33 24.51
CA PRO A 591 -11.80 8.35 25.44
C PRO A 591 -12.41 7.75 26.70
N THR A 592 -12.31 8.47 27.82
CA THR A 592 -12.87 8.03 29.13
C THR A 592 -14.38 7.81 29.14
N GLY A 593 -15.10 8.34 28.16
CA GLY A 593 -16.54 8.14 27.97
C GLY A 593 -16.91 7.10 26.92
N TRP A 594 -15.94 6.30 26.43
CA TRP A 594 -16.23 5.19 25.53
C TRP A 594 -16.76 3.99 26.32
N ASP A 595 -17.99 3.60 26.00
CA ASP A 595 -18.76 2.56 26.69
C ASP A 595 -19.33 1.50 25.74
N ALA A 596 -18.90 1.49 24.46
CA ALA A 596 -19.39 0.54 23.49
C ALA A 596 -18.97 -0.89 23.85
N SER A 597 -19.92 -1.80 23.81
CA SER A 597 -19.70 -3.23 24.03
C SER A 597 -19.01 -3.88 22.83
N GLU A 598 -18.35 -5.02 23.07
CA GLU A 598 -17.78 -5.86 22.01
C GLU A 598 -18.83 -6.21 20.93
N VAL A 599 -20.07 -6.50 21.34
CA VAL A 599 -21.20 -6.77 20.44
C VAL A 599 -21.50 -5.57 19.55
N GLU A 600 -21.51 -4.35 20.08
CA GLU A 600 -21.78 -3.14 19.30
C GLU A 600 -20.69 -2.87 18.27
N VAL A 601 -19.42 -3.03 18.65
CA VAL A 601 -18.28 -2.89 17.73
C VAL A 601 -18.36 -3.93 16.60
N VAL A 602 -18.69 -5.19 16.92
CA VAL A 602 -18.85 -6.26 15.91
C VAL A 602 -20.03 -5.98 14.98
N ARG A 603 -21.21 -5.63 15.51
CA ARG A 603 -22.38 -5.28 14.70
C ARG A 603 -22.09 -4.10 13.77
N ALA A 604 -21.46 -3.04 14.27
CA ALA A 604 -21.08 -1.87 13.48
C ALA A 604 -20.09 -2.24 12.37
N THR A 605 -19.10 -3.08 12.68
CA THR A 605 -18.09 -3.52 11.71
C THR A 605 -18.71 -4.39 10.60
N LEU A 606 -19.52 -5.39 10.95
CA LEU A 606 -20.18 -6.25 9.95
C LEU A 606 -21.20 -5.48 9.11
N LEU A 607 -21.94 -4.55 9.71
CA LEU A 607 -22.84 -3.67 8.96
C LEU A 607 -22.07 -2.79 7.98
N LEU A 608 -20.95 -2.19 8.41
CA LEU A 608 -20.09 -1.39 7.53
C LEU A 608 -19.58 -2.24 6.37
N LEU A 609 -19.08 -3.46 6.62
CA LEU A 609 -18.66 -4.38 5.57
C LEU A 609 -19.77 -4.67 4.57
N HIS A 610 -20.99 -4.91 5.04
CA HIS A 610 -22.13 -5.22 4.18
C HIS A 610 -22.51 -4.01 3.30
N VAL A 611 -22.64 -2.82 3.90
CA VAL A 611 -22.96 -1.59 3.19
C VAL A 611 -21.86 -1.23 2.18
N SER A 612 -20.59 -1.30 2.59
CA SER A 612 -19.45 -1.03 1.72
C SER A 612 -19.42 -1.98 0.52
N SER A 613 -19.61 -3.28 0.74
CA SER A 613 -19.67 -4.28 -0.33
C SER A 613 -20.80 -3.97 -1.32
N GLY A 614 -22.02 -3.73 -0.82
CA GLY A 614 -23.18 -3.45 -1.67
C GLY A 614 -23.04 -2.16 -2.49
N VAL A 615 -22.50 -1.10 -1.88
CA VAL A 615 -22.25 0.17 -2.57
C VAL A 615 -21.16 0.03 -3.63
N LEU A 616 -20.05 -0.65 -3.31
CA LEU A 616 -18.97 -0.89 -4.28
C LEU A 616 -19.44 -1.75 -5.46
N GLN A 617 -20.18 -2.83 -5.20
CA GLN A 617 -20.72 -3.69 -6.27
C GLN A 617 -21.68 -2.94 -7.19
N ARG A 618 -22.60 -2.14 -6.63
CA ARG A 618 -23.58 -1.37 -7.41
C ARG A 618 -22.95 -0.42 -8.43
N TRP A 619 -21.77 0.12 -8.10
CA TRP A 619 -21.04 1.06 -8.95
C TRP A 619 -19.88 0.41 -9.73
N GLY A 620 -19.83 -0.92 -9.82
CA GLY A 620 -18.80 -1.64 -10.59
C GLY A 620 -17.40 -1.59 -9.97
N LEU A 621 -17.29 -1.24 -8.70
CA LEU A 621 -16.05 -1.15 -7.92
C LEU A 621 -15.86 -2.36 -7.00
N GLY A 622 -16.48 -3.50 -7.34
CA GLY A 622 -16.45 -4.73 -6.53
C GLY A 622 -15.04 -5.27 -6.24
N LEU A 623 -14.03 -4.92 -7.04
CA LEU A 623 -12.62 -5.30 -6.77
C LEU A 623 -12.06 -4.70 -5.46
N TYR A 624 -12.65 -3.61 -4.96
CA TYR A 624 -12.29 -2.97 -3.69
C TYR A 624 -13.10 -3.52 -2.52
N ALA A 625 -14.16 -4.29 -2.80
CA ALA A 625 -14.86 -5.02 -1.75
C ALA A 625 -14.00 -6.20 -1.29
N LEU A 626 -14.27 -6.65 -0.07
CA LEU A 626 -13.63 -7.85 0.46
C LEU A 626 -13.98 -9.05 -0.43
N GLY A 627 -12.95 -9.81 -0.81
CA GLY A 627 -13.13 -11.09 -1.48
C GLY A 627 -13.76 -12.14 -0.55
N PRO A 628 -14.21 -13.28 -1.10
CA PRO A 628 -14.85 -14.32 -0.31
C PRO A 628 -13.96 -14.81 0.86
N ALA A 629 -12.68 -15.08 0.60
CA ALA A 629 -11.72 -15.47 1.63
C ALA A 629 -11.57 -14.42 2.75
N GLU A 630 -11.53 -13.13 2.41
CA GLU A 630 -11.40 -12.04 3.38
C GLU A 630 -12.68 -11.90 4.22
N VAL A 631 -13.86 -12.08 3.62
CA VAL A 631 -15.15 -12.07 4.32
C VAL A 631 -15.29 -13.27 5.25
N VAL A 632 -14.94 -14.47 4.79
CA VAL A 632 -14.90 -15.68 5.60
C VAL A 632 -13.97 -15.47 6.79
N PHE A 633 -12.77 -14.94 6.54
CA PHE A 633 -11.81 -14.67 7.60
C PHE A 633 -12.31 -13.62 8.60
N ALA A 634 -12.97 -12.55 8.15
CA ALA A 634 -13.61 -11.58 9.04
C ALA A 634 -14.68 -12.24 9.93
N CYS A 635 -15.51 -13.13 9.35
CA CYS A 635 -16.49 -13.92 10.08
C CYS A 635 -15.83 -14.87 11.10
N MET A 636 -14.69 -15.46 10.74
CA MET A 636 -13.90 -16.31 11.64
C MET A 636 -13.39 -15.53 12.86
N LYS A 637 -12.90 -14.29 12.68
CA LYS A 637 -12.47 -13.44 13.80
C LYS A 637 -13.60 -13.25 14.83
N VAL A 638 -14.84 -13.07 14.37
CA VAL A 638 -16.01 -12.93 15.27
C VAL A 638 -16.23 -14.19 16.12
N CYS A 639 -16.02 -15.37 15.56
CA CYS A 639 -16.15 -16.63 16.30
C CYS A 639 -15.02 -16.85 17.31
N MET A 640 -13.88 -16.16 17.17
CA MET A 640 -12.69 -16.39 18.00
C MET A 640 -12.68 -15.62 19.33
N PHE A 641 -13.58 -14.66 19.53
CA PHE A 641 -13.57 -13.81 20.73
C PHE A 641 -13.79 -14.56 22.07
N GLU A 642 -14.27 -15.81 22.07
CA GLU A 642 -14.47 -16.60 23.30
C GLU A 642 -13.22 -17.31 23.86
N HIS A 643 -12.10 -17.33 23.13
CA HIS A 643 -10.89 -18.06 23.58
C HIS A 643 -10.03 -17.26 24.56
N GLY A 644 -10.57 -17.01 25.74
CA GLY A 644 -9.86 -16.44 26.88
C GLY A 644 -10.43 -16.80 28.25
N VAL A 645 -11.67 -17.27 28.34
CA VAL A 645 -12.29 -17.66 29.62
C VAL A 645 -12.02 -19.15 29.90
N GLY A 646 -10.76 -19.45 30.18
CA GLY A 646 -10.34 -20.76 30.68
C GLY A 646 -10.81 -20.96 32.13
N GLY A 647 -11.77 -21.87 32.32
CA GLY A 647 -11.98 -22.71 33.50
C GLY A 647 -11.58 -22.16 34.87
N GLY A 648 -12.53 -21.58 35.59
CA GLY A 648 -12.36 -21.30 37.02
C GLY A 648 -13.44 -20.41 37.59
N ALA A 649 -14.52 -21.04 38.09
CA ALA A 649 -15.42 -20.49 39.11
C ALA A 649 -15.88 -19.02 38.95
N SER A 650 -16.77 -18.74 37.99
CA SER A 650 -17.92 -17.88 38.29
C SER A 650 -19.08 -18.24 37.36
N GLY A 651 -20.18 -18.68 37.95
CA GLY A 651 -21.44 -18.91 37.24
C GLY A 651 -22.16 -17.58 37.02
N MET A 652 -21.60 -16.74 36.15
CA MET A 652 -22.25 -15.52 35.68
C MET A 652 -22.57 -15.70 34.19
N ASP A 653 -23.86 -15.93 33.91
CA ASP A 653 -24.56 -15.88 32.62
C ASP A 653 -23.70 -15.91 31.34
N SER A 654 -23.28 -17.12 30.93
CA SER A 654 -22.68 -17.41 29.62
C SER A 654 -23.69 -17.35 28.45
N SER A 655 -24.70 -16.47 28.54
CA SER A 655 -25.79 -16.30 27.58
C SER A 655 -25.61 -15.13 26.60
N THR A 656 -24.53 -14.35 26.70
CA THR A 656 -24.31 -13.11 25.93
C THR A 656 -22.97 -13.09 25.18
N GLY A 657 -22.54 -14.23 24.62
CA GLY A 657 -21.39 -14.25 23.70
C GLY A 657 -21.72 -13.53 22.38
N VAL A 658 -20.77 -12.79 21.81
CA VAL A 658 -21.02 -11.92 20.63
C VAL A 658 -21.56 -12.68 19.42
N PHE A 659 -21.09 -13.89 19.19
CA PHE A 659 -21.54 -14.77 18.11
C PHE A 659 -22.93 -15.39 18.35
N ARG A 660 -23.50 -15.32 19.57
CA ARG A 660 -24.89 -15.75 19.85
C ARG A 660 -25.90 -14.64 19.62
N ASP A 661 -25.43 -13.46 19.24
CA ASP A 661 -26.27 -12.33 18.94
C ASP A 661 -26.98 -12.51 17.59
N SER A 662 -28.32 -12.44 17.57
CA SER A 662 -29.10 -12.67 16.36
C SER A 662 -28.84 -11.65 15.24
N ILE A 663 -28.39 -10.43 15.59
CA ILE A 663 -28.06 -9.42 14.59
C ILE A 663 -26.70 -9.73 13.97
N VAL A 664 -25.71 -10.12 14.79
CA VAL A 664 -24.39 -10.57 14.31
C VAL A 664 -24.55 -11.78 13.38
N GLU A 665 -25.32 -12.80 13.78
CA GLU A 665 -25.61 -13.98 12.97
C GLU A 665 -26.21 -13.58 11.61
N LYS A 666 -27.23 -12.71 11.62
CA LYS A 666 -27.87 -12.22 10.40
C LYS A 666 -26.93 -11.43 9.49
N LEU A 667 -26.08 -10.57 10.06
CA LEU A 667 -25.10 -9.78 9.30
C LEU A 667 -24.01 -10.68 8.69
N MET A 668 -23.50 -11.66 9.43
CA MET A 668 -22.57 -12.66 8.89
C MET A 668 -23.23 -13.45 7.75
N GLY A 669 -24.49 -13.87 7.92
CA GLY A 669 -25.27 -14.53 6.88
C GLY A 669 -25.37 -13.69 5.61
N TRP A 670 -25.70 -12.40 5.72
CA TRP A 670 -25.75 -11.48 4.58
C TRP A 670 -24.41 -11.26 3.88
N LEU A 671 -23.31 -11.31 4.62
CA LEU A 671 -21.96 -11.19 4.06
C LEU A 671 -21.52 -12.46 3.31
N LEU A 672 -21.92 -13.63 3.81
CA LEU A 672 -21.54 -14.93 3.25
C LEU A 672 -22.45 -15.39 2.09
N ASP A 673 -23.72 -14.98 2.07
CA ASP A 673 -24.72 -15.42 1.07
C ASP A 673 -24.25 -15.23 -0.39
N PRO A 674 -23.62 -14.10 -0.79
CA PRO A 674 -23.16 -13.88 -2.16
C PRO A 674 -22.12 -14.90 -2.65
N PHE A 675 -21.48 -15.62 -1.74
CA PHE A 675 -20.43 -16.60 -2.02
C PHE A 675 -20.95 -18.04 -1.96
N THR A 676 -22.26 -18.22 -1.82
CA THR A 676 -22.88 -19.55 -1.85
C THR A 676 -23.23 -19.95 -3.28
N PRO A 677 -23.18 -21.25 -3.65
CA PRO A 677 -23.50 -21.69 -4.99
C PRO A 677 -24.88 -21.29 -5.50
N LYS A 678 -25.84 -21.05 -4.60
CA LYS A 678 -27.16 -20.55 -4.94
C LYS A 678 -27.14 -19.15 -5.57
N GLN A 679 -26.18 -18.31 -5.17
CA GLN A 679 -26.06 -16.92 -5.59
C GLN A 679 -24.97 -16.72 -6.65
N LEU A 680 -24.10 -17.72 -6.85
CA LEU A 680 -23.05 -17.64 -7.86
C LEU A 680 -23.65 -17.66 -9.27
N PRO A 681 -23.25 -16.72 -10.16
CA PRO A 681 -23.69 -16.74 -11.55
C PRO A 681 -23.31 -18.06 -12.22
N ILE A 682 -24.26 -18.73 -12.88
CA ILE A 682 -23.96 -19.88 -13.74
C ILE A 682 -22.99 -19.39 -14.83
N PRO A 683 -21.77 -19.94 -14.95
CA PRO A 683 -20.78 -19.41 -15.88
C PRO A 683 -21.31 -19.57 -17.33
N PRO A 684 -21.40 -18.48 -18.12
CA PRO A 684 -21.65 -18.60 -19.55
C PRO A 684 -20.44 -19.26 -20.24
N PRO A 685 -20.62 -19.94 -21.38
CA PRO A 685 -19.51 -20.51 -22.14
C PRO A 685 -18.68 -19.38 -22.80
N SER A 686 -17.66 -18.92 -22.07
CA SER A 686 -16.57 -17.97 -22.44
C SER A 686 -17.02 -16.54 -22.84
N PRO A 687 -16.44 -15.45 -22.29
CA PRO A 687 -15.30 -14.71 -22.90
C PRO A 687 -14.50 -13.83 -21.89
N PRO A 688 -13.84 -12.71 -22.30
CA PRO A 688 -12.52 -12.55 -22.90
C PRO A 688 -11.40 -12.10 -21.92
N THR A 689 -10.20 -12.00 -22.48
CA THR A 689 -8.90 -11.58 -21.92
C THR A 689 -8.89 -10.23 -21.17
N ALA A 690 -8.18 -10.20 -20.03
CA ALA A 690 -7.28 -9.14 -19.52
C ALA A 690 -7.55 -8.63 -18.08
N ALA A 691 -6.59 -8.93 -17.18
CA ALA A 691 -5.83 -8.01 -16.31
C ALA A 691 -5.23 -8.83 -15.17
N ALA A 692 -3.92 -9.07 -15.20
CA ALA A 692 -3.21 -9.77 -14.13
C ALA A 692 -3.21 -8.89 -12.86
N CYS A 693 -3.92 -9.35 -11.82
CA CYS A 693 -3.82 -8.78 -10.49
C CYS A 693 -3.01 -9.74 -9.61
N SER A 694 -2.06 -9.19 -8.86
CA SER A 694 -1.14 -9.88 -7.96
C SER A 694 -1.86 -10.72 -6.89
N GLU A 695 -1.31 -11.90 -6.59
CA GLU A 695 -1.70 -12.77 -5.46
C GLU A 695 -1.79 -11.97 -4.14
N PRO A 696 -2.95 -11.93 -3.45
CA PRO A 696 -3.09 -11.21 -2.18
C PRO A 696 -3.14 -12.12 -0.93
N THR A 697 -3.13 -13.43 -1.08
CA THR A 697 -3.42 -14.37 0.02
C THR A 697 -2.21 -14.74 0.87
N SER A 698 -1.01 -14.89 0.30
CA SER A 698 0.19 -15.29 1.08
C SER A 698 0.60 -14.24 2.12
N ALA A 699 0.49 -12.95 1.78
CA ALA A 699 0.77 -11.83 2.70
C ALA A 699 -0.29 -11.66 3.80
N SER A 700 -1.55 -12.01 3.50
CA SER A 700 -2.63 -11.98 4.48
C SER A 700 -2.47 -13.12 5.48
N LEU A 701 -2.14 -14.33 5.02
CA LEU A 701 -1.87 -15.50 5.87
C LEU A 701 -0.58 -15.37 6.70
N SER A 702 0.49 -14.77 6.15
CA SER A 702 1.77 -14.60 6.87
C SER A 702 1.68 -13.58 8.02
N ARG A 703 0.80 -12.57 7.93
CA ARG A 703 0.53 -11.63 9.05
C ARG A 703 -0.13 -12.28 10.27
N PHE A 704 -0.79 -13.42 10.12
CA PHE A 704 -1.46 -14.14 11.22
C PHE A 704 -0.69 -15.36 11.71
N THR A 705 0.50 -15.61 11.18
CA THR A 705 1.48 -16.53 11.76
C THR A 705 2.68 -15.77 12.35
N PRO A 706 2.50 -14.87 13.35
CA PRO A 706 3.58 -14.65 14.29
C PRO A 706 4.01 -16.01 14.83
N GLN A 707 5.31 -16.22 14.96
CA GLN A 707 5.96 -17.52 15.26
C GLN A 707 5.43 -18.25 16.51
N ASN A 708 4.52 -17.67 17.30
CA ASN A 708 3.82 -18.36 18.37
C ASN A 708 2.37 -17.86 18.48
N HIS A 709 1.45 -18.82 18.65
CA HIS A 709 0.10 -18.71 19.23
C HIS A 709 -1.10 -18.85 18.26
N ILE A 710 -1.76 -19.99 18.44
CA ILE A 710 -3.01 -20.54 17.83
C ILE A 710 -2.88 -21.10 16.40
N PRO A 711 -2.38 -22.33 16.26
CA PRO A 711 -2.40 -23.04 14.98
C PRO A 711 -3.84 -23.37 14.51
N PHE A 712 -4.06 -23.26 13.20
CA PHE A 712 -5.34 -23.42 12.48
C PHE A 712 -6.11 -24.72 12.85
N TYR A 713 -5.43 -25.77 13.33
CA TYR A 713 -6.10 -27.00 13.77
C TYR A 713 -7.01 -26.82 15.00
N GLN A 714 -6.78 -25.81 15.85
CA GLN A 714 -7.69 -25.54 16.97
C GLN A 714 -9.07 -25.08 16.48
N PHE A 715 -9.15 -24.47 15.29
CA PHE A 715 -10.38 -23.99 14.65
C PHE A 715 -11.39 -25.11 14.35
N LYS A 716 -10.92 -26.28 13.89
CA LYS A 716 -11.78 -27.46 13.62
C LYS A 716 -12.47 -27.97 14.89
N ARG A 717 -11.84 -27.82 16.06
CA ARG A 717 -12.43 -28.22 17.35
C ARG A 717 -13.53 -27.25 17.81
N ILE A 718 -13.34 -25.96 17.55
CA ILE A 718 -14.22 -24.88 17.99
C ILE A 718 -15.58 -24.97 17.29
N LEU A 719 -15.61 -25.05 15.96
CA LEU A 719 -16.86 -25.12 15.20
C LEU A 719 -17.64 -26.44 15.35
N SER A 720 -16.96 -27.53 15.74
CA SER A 720 -17.62 -28.83 15.99
C SER A 720 -18.56 -28.83 17.20
N HIS A 721 -18.38 -27.88 18.13
CA HIS A 721 -19.16 -27.78 19.37
C HIS A 721 -20.40 -26.85 19.26
N TYR A 722 -20.58 -26.13 18.16
CA TYR A 722 -21.68 -25.18 17.99
C TYR A 722 -22.78 -25.74 17.07
N THR A 723 -24.02 -25.75 17.56
CA THR A 723 -25.18 -26.42 16.92
C THR A 723 -26.01 -25.51 16.01
N LEU A 724 -25.58 -24.28 15.72
CA LEU A 724 -26.34 -23.33 14.91
C LEU A 724 -26.14 -23.62 13.39
N PRO A 725 -27.21 -23.57 12.57
CA PRO A 725 -27.19 -24.02 11.16
C PRO A 725 -26.19 -23.28 10.26
N ASP A 726 -25.99 -21.97 10.47
CA ASP A 726 -25.23 -21.12 9.53
C ASP A 726 -23.71 -21.13 9.74
N TYR A 727 -23.22 -21.50 10.93
CA TYR A 727 -21.77 -21.51 11.21
C TYR A 727 -21.05 -22.73 10.63
N ARG A 728 -21.80 -23.80 10.36
CA ARG A 728 -21.26 -24.96 9.64
C ARG A 728 -20.69 -24.54 8.28
N ARG A 729 -21.17 -23.45 7.68
CA ARG A 729 -20.69 -22.90 6.39
C ARG A 729 -19.22 -22.50 6.39
N LEU A 730 -18.63 -22.22 7.57
CA LEU A 730 -17.24 -21.79 7.73
C LEU A 730 -16.24 -22.96 7.92
N VAL A 731 -16.71 -24.22 7.90
CA VAL A 731 -15.97 -25.38 8.44
C VAL A 731 -14.85 -25.90 7.52
N TRP A 732 -14.68 -25.39 6.31
CA TRP A 732 -13.64 -25.89 5.42
C TRP A 732 -13.17 -24.74 4.53
N CYS A 733 -11.93 -24.28 4.69
CA CYS A 733 -11.16 -23.55 3.67
C CYS A 733 -9.67 -23.84 3.96
N GLU A 734 -9.21 -25.02 3.53
CA GLU A 734 -7.80 -25.31 3.26
C GLU A 734 -7.77 -26.30 2.08
N ALA A 735 -7.32 -25.82 0.93
CA ALA A 735 -6.93 -26.63 -0.21
C ALA A 735 -5.80 -25.89 -0.94
N GLY A 736 -4.55 -26.21 -0.58
CA GLY A 736 -3.38 -25.65 -1.26
C GLY A 736 -2.20 -25.33 -0.33
N ASP A 737 -1.63 -26.33 0.33
CA ASP A 737 -0.17 -26.46 0.49
C ASP A 737 0.14 -27.74 1.26
N GLY A 738 0.32 -28.82 0.50
CA GLY A 738 0.82 -30.08 1.01
C GLY A 738 2.33 -30.01 1.23
N SER A 739 2.82 -29.35 2.28
CA SER A 739 4.08 -29.73 2.96
C SER A 739 4.47 -28.83 4.13
N ARG A 740 4.98 -29.47 5.18
CA ARG A 740 5.84 -28.93 6.26
C ARG A 740 5.20 -28.06 7.36
N ALA A 741 4.20 -28.59 8.09
CA ALA A 741 4.00 -28.23 9.51
C ALA A 741 3.04 -29.19 10.25
N SER A 742 3.38 -30.46 10.45
CA SER A 742 2.63 -31.30 11.40
C SER A 742 3.40 -32.52 11.93
N SER A 743 4.49 -32.27 12.66
CA SER A 743 5.05 -33.26 13.58
C SER A 743 4.55 -32.97 15.00
N GLY A 744 3.33 -33.39 15.34
CA GLY A 744 2.78 -33.19 16.69
C GLY A 744 1.42 -33.88 16.96
N VAL A 745 1.50 -35.09 17.50
CA VAL A 745 0.55 -35.76 18.44
C VAL A 745 -0.97 -35.77 18.12
N GLY A 746 -1.48 -36.93 17.68
CA GLY A 746 -2.68 -37.64 18.18
C GLY A 746 -4.10 -37.02 18.14
N GLY A 747 -4.27 -35.70 18.25
CA GLY A 747 -5.59 -35.06 18.48
C GLY A 747 -6.43 -34.79 17.22
N ALA A 748 -5.78 -34.69 16.05
CA ALA A 748 -6.46 -34.29 14.81
C ALA A 748 -7.49 -35.32 14.31
N VAL A 749 -7.30 -36.62 14.59
CA VAL A 749 -8.15 -37.70 14.08
C VAL A 749 -9.53 -37.72 14.76
N GLY A 750 -9.59 -37.44 16.06
CA GLY A 750 -10.85 -37.35 16.80
C GLY A 750 -11.73 -36.21 16.29
N ALA A 751 -11.12 -35.03 16.08
CA ALA A 751 -11.82 -33.85 15.58
C ALA A 751 -12.35 -34.02 14.15
N VAL A 752 -11.58 -34.63 13.23
CA VAL A 752 -12.04 -34.87 11.84
C VAL A 752 -13.22 -35.84 11.84
N THR A 753 -13.15 -36.92 12.63
CA THR A 753 -14.24 -37.91 12.70
C THR A 753 -15.51 -37.33 13.33
N GLU A 754 -15.37 -36.42 14.30
CA GLU A 754 -16.48 -35.71 14.94
C GLU A 754 -17.11 -34.67 14.01
N VAL A 755 -16.31 -33.85 13.31
CA VAL A 755 -16.77 -32.86 12.32
C VAL A 755 -17.54 -33.52 11.17
N VAL A 756 -17.01 -34.63 10.63
CA VAL A 756 -17.67 -35.34 9.53
C VAL A 756 -19.02 -35.93 9.97
N ARG A 757 -19.19 -36.24 11.26
CA ARG A 757 -20.46 -36.74 11.81
C ARG A 757 -21.46 -35.63 12.15
N THR A 758 -21.02 -34.40 12.45
CA THR A 758 -21.88 -33.33 12.97
C THR A 758 -22.31 -32.29 11.92
N VAL A 759 -21.54 -32.09 10.86
CA VAL A 759 -21.91 -31.13 9.80
C VAL A 759 -23.02 -31.70 8.93
N ARG A 760 -24.10 -30.92 8.78
CA ARG A 760 -25.26 -31.19 7.91
C ARG A 760 -25.56 -29.93 7.12
N LEU A 761 -24.75 -29.67 6.09
CA LEU A 761 -24.95 -28.55 5.16
C LEU A 761 -25.51 -29.06 3.84
N SER A 762 -26.50 -28.35 3.30
CA SER A 762 -26.82 -28.51 1.89
C SER A 762 -25.71 -27.90 1.03
N LEU A 763 -25.55 -28.40 -0.18
CA LEU A 763 -24.53 -27.89 -1.11
C LEU A 763 -24.75 -26.41 -1.43
N GLU A 764 -26.01 -25.98 -1.53
CA GLU A 764 -26.40 -24.59 -1.76
C GLU A 764 -25.99 -23.63 -0.64
N GLN A 765 -25.69 -24.13 0.56
CA GLN A 765 -25.34 -23.31 1.71
C GLN A 765 -23.83 -23.19 1.91
N VAL A 766 -23.02 -23.99 1.22
CA VAL A 766 -21.56 -23.96 1.34
C VAL A 766 -21.05 -22.62 0.84
N VAL A 767 -20.08 -22.03 1.54
CA VAL A 767 -19.44 -20.79 1.08
C VAL A 767 -18.23 -21.16 0.25
N CYS A 768 -18.13 -20.65 -0.97
CA CYS A 768 -16.95 -20.83 -1.79
C CYS A 768 -15.97 -19.67 -1.56
N CYS A 769 -14.77 -19.95 -1.06
CA CYS A 769 -13.73 -18.97 -0.72
C CYS A 769 -13.02 -18.38 -1.96
N GLY A 770 -13.12 -19.02 -3.14
CA GLY A 770 -12.46 -18.58 -4.36
C GLY A 770 -10.93 -18.64 -4.27
N LEU A 771 -10.41 -19.55 -3.45
CA LEU A 771 -8.98 -19.71 -3.21
C LEU A 771 -8.25 -20.37 -4.39
N GLY A 772 -9.01 -20.87 -5.38
CA GLY A 772 -8.48 -21.60 -6.52
C GLY A 772 -7.99 -23.00 -6.14
N TRP A 773 -7.64 -23.80 -7.15
CA TRP A 773 -6.95 -25.08 -6.98
C TRP A 773 -5.88 -25.22 -8.06
N PRO A 774 -4.78 -25.97 -7.82
CA PRO A 774 -3.71 -26.14 -8.80
C PRO A 774 -4.26 -26.77 -10.08
N GLY A 775 -4.25 -26.02 -11.19
CA GLY A 775 -4.77 -26.47 -12.49
C GLY A 775 -5.98 -25.70 -13.03
N SER A 776 -6.54 -24.72 -12.29
CA SER A 776 -7.52 -23.80 -12.86
C SER A 776 -6.82 -22.74 -13.72
N ASP A 777 -6.96 -22.80 -15.04
CA ASP A 777 -6.37 -21.84 -16.01
C ASP A 777 -6.85 -20.37 -15.83
N SER A 778 -7.73 -20.09 -14.86
CA SER A 778 -8.23 -18.74 -14.58
C SER A 778 -7.45 -18.08 -13.45
N VAL A 779 -6.64 -17.08 -13.79
CA VAL A 779 -5.99 -16.12 -12.88
C VAL A 779 -7.00 -15.32 -12.02
N LEU A 780 -8.30 -15.51 -12.28
CA LEU A 780 -9.40 -15.12 -11.42
C LEU A 780 -10.17 -16.38 -11.04
N ALA A 781 -9.77 -17.07 -9.96
CA ALA A 781 -10.53 -18.19 -9.44
C ALA A 781 -11.90 -17.67 -8.97
N SER A 782 -12.92 -17.81 -9.81
CA SER A 782 -14.30 -17.60 -9.38
C SER A 782 -14.58 -18.58 -8.23
N PRO A 783 -15.28 -18.16 -7.18
CA PRO A 783 -15.73 -19.07 -6.12
C PRO A 783 -16.40 -20.28 -6.75
N ASP A 784 -15.92 -21.48 -6.42
CA ASP A 784 -16.38 -22.73 -7.02
C ASP A 784 -16.30 -23.84 -6.00
N ILE A 785 -17.36 -24.64 -5.90
CA ILE A 785 -17.42 -25.79 -5.00
C ILE A 785 -16.31 -26.82 -5.27
N ARG A 786 -15.71 -26.82 -6.47
CA ARG A 786 -14.55 -27.65 -6.82
C ARG A 786 -13.31 -27.37 -5.98
N GLU A 787 -13.20 -26.21 -5.33
CA GLU A 787 -12.12 -25.93 -4.37
C GLU A 787 -12.11 -26.90 -3.19
N TYR A 788 -13.23 -27.58 -2.92
CA TYR A 788 -13.36 -28.62 -1.90
C TYR A 788 -13.05 -30.03 -2.39
N LEU A 789 -13.04 -30.20 -3.72
CA LEU A 789 -12.79 -31.47 -4.37
C LEU A 789 -11.30 -31.62 -4.71
N TYR A 790 -10.63 -30.52 -5.04
CA TYR A 790 -9.23 -30.54 -5.50
C TYR A 790 -8.32 -29.65 -4.63
N PRO A 791 -7.06 -30.08 -4.37
CA PRO A 791 -6.46 -31.36 -4.78
C PRO A 791 -7.09 -32.56 -4.04
N VAL A 792 -7.00 -33.75 -4.66
CA VAL A 792 -7.56 -34.97 -4.08
C VAL A 792 -6.76 -35.37 -2.84
N GLU A 793 -7.46 -35.70 -1.75
CA GLU A 793 -6.86 -36.12 -0.49
C GLU A 793 -6.04 -37.40 -0.65
N ARG A 794 -4.80 -37.40 -0.15
CA ARG A 794 -3.87 -38.56 -0.23
C ARG A 794 -3.55 -39.15 1.13
N ASN A 795 -3.91 -38.46 2.22
CA ASN A 795 -3.68 -38.92 3.56
C ASN A 795 -4.61 -40.10 3.87
N GLY A 796 -4.03 -41.30 3.95
CA GLY A 796 -4.78 -42.53 4.26
C GLY A 796 -5.62 -42.43 5.54
N ARG A 797 -5.21 -41.62 6.53
CA ARG A 797 -6.01 -41.42 7.76
C ARG A 797 -7.30 -40.64 7.50
N ILE A 798 -7.25 -39.61 6.66
CA ILE A 798 -8.40 -38.78 6.31
C ILE A 798 -9.34 -39.56 5.38
N LEU A 799 -8.78 -40.26 4.38
CA LEU A 799 -9.53 -41.18 3.53
C LEU A 799 -10.22 -42.29 4.33
N GLY A 800 -9.54 -42.84 5.33
CA GLY A 800 -10.12 -43.80 6.27
C GLY A 800 -11.30 -43.22 7.07
N ALA A 801 -11.21 -41.95 7.48
CA ALA A 801 -12.29 -41.25 8.19
C ALA A 801 -13.49 -40.96 7.27
N TYR A 802 -13.27 -40.52 6.03
CA TYR A 802 -14.33 -40.36 5.02
C TYR A 802 -15.02 -41.69 4.74
N LEU A 803 -14.25 -42.75 4.51
CA LEU A 803 -14.80 -44.09 4.31
C LEU A 803 -15.61 -44.53 5.54
N GLN A 804 -15.09 -44.40 6.75
CA GLN A 804 -15.83 -44.75 7.96
C GLN A 804 -17.13 -43.95 8.12
N ALA A 805 -17.14 -42.69 7.69
CA ALA A 805 -18.34 -41.86 7.72
C ALA A 805 -19.38 -42.31 6.69
N LEU A 806 -18.97 -42.63 5.46
CA LEU A 806 -19.87 -43.19 4.44
C LEU A 806 -20.46 -44.53 4.89
N LEU A 807 -19.69 -45.34 5.63
CA LEU A 807 -20.11 -46.63 6.17
C LEU A 807 -21.01 -46.55 7.43
N ALA A 808 -21.37 -45.34 7.90
CA ALA A 808 -22.15 -45.16 9.12
C ALA A 808 -23.67 -45.42 8.96
N GLY A 809 -24.12 -45.93 7.81
CA GLY A 809 -25.53 -46.28 7.54
C GLY A 809 -26.47 -45.09 7.67
N SER A 810 -27.50 -45.19 8.52
CA SER A 810 -28.44 -44.07 8.77
C SER A 810 -27.78 -42.81 9.33
N ASN A 811 -26.56 -42.92 9.87
CA ASN A 811 -25.77 -41.81 10.38
C ASN A 811 -24.71 -41.30 9.38
N ALA A 812 -24.74 -41.79 8.13
CA ALA A 812 -23.85 -41.33 7.07
C ALA A 812 -24.03 -39.83 6.81
N PRO A 813 -22.97 -39.12 6.39
CA PRO A 813 -23.07 -37.72 6.02
C PRO A 813 -24.07 -37.54 4.87
N GLN A 814 -24.73 -36.39 4.84
CA GLN A 814 -25.66 -35.97 3.78
C GLN A 814 -25.20 -34.64 3.17
N GLY A 815 -25.71 -34.32 1.98
CA GLY A 815 -25.42 -33.05 1.31
C GLY A 815 -23.94 -32.90 0.98
N PHE A 816 -23.37 -31.76 1.34
CA PHE A 816 -22.00 -31.37 0.98
C PHE A 816 -20.92 -32.36 1.46
N LEU A 817 -20.99 -32.81 2.71
CA LEU A 817 -20.00 -33.74 3.24
C LEU A 817 -20.06 -35.11 2.57
N ARG A 818 -21.24 -35.56 2.14
CA ARG A 818 -21.38 -36.80 1.38
C ARG A 818 -20.66 -36.68 0.04
N LEU A 819 -20.87 -35.55 -0.66
CA LEU A 819 -20.17 -35.27 -1.92
C LEU A 819 -18.65 -35.29 -1.74
N ILE A 820 -18.11 -34.57 -0.75
CA ILE A 820 -16.66 -34.54 -0.47
C ILE A 820 -16.14 -35.95 -0.18
N ALA A 821 -16.79 -36.66 0.74
CA ALA A 821 -16.35 -37.99 1.14
C ALA A 821 -16.38 -38.97 -0.03
N VAL A 822 -17.44 -38.95 -0.85
CA VAL A 822 -17.55 -39.78 -2.06
C VAL A 822 -16.46 -39.38 -3.06
N HIS A 823 -16.25 -38.09 -3.33
CA HIS A 823 -15.23 -37.62 -4.26
C HIS A 823 -13.83 -38.12 -3.89
N HIS A 824 -13.36 -37.84 -2.67
CA HIS A 824 -12.01 -38.19 -2.26
C HIS A 824 -11.80 -39.71 -2.18
N VAL A 825 -12.82 -40.47 -1.76
CA VAL A 825 -12.77 -41.93 -1.74
C VAL A 825 -12.78 -42.50 -3.17
N ALA A 826 -13.66 -42.01 -4.06
CA ALA A 826 -13.76 -42.46 -5.44
C ALA A 826 -12.48 -42.15 -6.22
N CYS A 827 -11.99 -40.91 -6.17
CA CYS A 827 -10.74 -40.49 -6.81
C CYS A 827 -9.50 -41.22 -6.24
N SER A 828 -9.57 -41.74 -5.02
CA SER A 828 -8.49 -42.56 -4.44
C SER A 828 -8.64 -44.05 -4.74
N ALA A 829 -9.85 -44.54 -5.00
CA ALA A 829 -10.15 -45.97 -5.17
C ALA A 829 -10.23 -46.42 -6.64
N LEU A 830 -10.60 -45.52 -7.56
CA LEU A 830 -10.90 -45.84 -8.96
C LEU A 830 -9.83 -45.29 -9.93
N PRO A 831 -9.31 -46.11 -10.86
CA PRO A 831 -8.14 -45.77 -11.67
C PRO A 831 -8.41 -44.70 -12.74
N ASP A 832 -9.60 -44.66 -13.31
CA ASP A 832 -10.06 -43.67 -14.29
C ASP A 832 -10.08 -42.25 -13.68
N LEU A 833 -10.61 -42.12 -12.46
CA LEU A 833 -10.63 -40.84 -11.74
C LEU A 833 -9.23 -40.41 -11.27
N GLN A 834 -8.36 -41.36 -10.88
CA GLN A 834 -6.96 -41.05 -10.54
C GLN A 834 -6.21 -40.44 -11.73
N LYS A 835 -6.43 -40.96 -12.95
CA LYS A 835 -5.83 -40.42 -14.17
C LYS A 835 -6.29 -38.97 -14.41
N LEU A 836 -7.59 -38.70 -14.28
CA LEU A 836 -8.17 -37.36 -14.45
C LEU A 836 -7.65 -36.36 -13.39
N ALA A 837 -7.57 -36.77 -12.13
CA ALA A 837 -7.06 -35.93 -11.05
C ALA A 837 -5.58 -35.55 -11.26
N ARG A 838 -4.74 -36.51 -11.68
CA ARG A 838 -3.31 -36.24 -11.98
C ARG A 838 -3.13 -35.32 -13.18
N ALA A 839 -3.85 -35.56 -14.27
CA ALA A 839 -3.80 -34.68 -15.45
C ALA A 839 -4.23 -33.24 -15.15
N ALA A 840 -5.10 -33.07 -14.16
CA ALA A 840 -5.52 -31.76 -13.69
C ALA A 840 -4.44 -31.04 -12.86
N GLU A 841 -3.79 -31.76 -11.95
CA GLU A 841 -2.68 -31.23 -11.13
C GLU A 841 -1.43 -30.89 -11.97
N ASP A 842 -1.13 -31.68 -13.00
CA ASP A 842 0.10 -31.55 -13.81
C ASP A 842 -0.01 -30.50 -14.95
N GLY A 843 -1.15 -29.84 -15.11
CA GLY A 843 -1.35 -28.76 -16.10
C GLY A 843 -1.16 -29.14 -17.59
N THR A 844 -0.96 -30.42 -17.90
CA THR A 844 -0.58 -30.88 -19.24
C THR A 844 -1.80 -31.37 -20.02
N SER A 845 -2.09 -30.72 -21.15
CA SER A 845 -3.17 -31.10 -22.06
C SER A 845 -2.69 -32.16 -23.04
N SER A 846 -2.99 -33.44 -22.80
CA SER A 846 -2.78 -34.51 -23.80
C SER A 846 -4.12 -35.00 -24.34
N ASN A 847 -4.64 -34.32 -25.36
CA ASN A 847 -5.47 -34.98 -26.37
C ASN A 847 -4.52 -35.67 -27.34
N ASN A 848 -4.31 -36.97 -27.19
CA ASN A 848 -3.93 -37.87 -28.27
C ASN A 848 -4.13 -39.33 -27.86
N THR A 849 -5.07 -39.98 -28.53
CA THR A 849 -5.11 -41.43 -28.71
C THR A 849 -3.82 -41.90 -29.38
N VAL A 850 -2.99 -42.70 -28.69
CA VAL A 850 -1.90 -43.45 -29.33
C VAL A 850 -1.81 -44.86 -28.74
N THR A 851 -1.82 -45.80 -29.67
CA THR A 851 -1.50 -47.22 -29.55
C THR A 851 -0.06 -47.47 -29.09
N ASP A 852 0.07 -48.37 -28.14
CA ASP A 852 1.09 -49.43 -27.96
C ASP A 852 2.60 -49.14 -28.04
N GLY A 853 3.32 -49.72 -27.07
CA GLY A 853 4.73 -50.12 -27.19
C GLY A 853 5.79 -49.20 -26.57
N GLY A 854 6.10 -49.39 -25.28
CA GLY A 854 7.34 -48.86 -24.70
C GLY A 854 7.51 -49.17 -23.21
N GLU A 855 8.40 -50.12 -22.88
CA GLU A 855 8.81 -50.49 -21.52
C GLU A 855 9.35 -49.28 -20.72
N VAL A 856 8.87 -49.12 -19.48
CA VAL A 856 9.39 -48.15 -18.51
C VAL A 856 10.19 -48.90 -17.43
N MET A 857 11.49 -48.59 -17.34
CA MET A 857 12.35 -48.98 -16.23
C MET A 857 11.86 -48.34 -14.91
N THR A 858 11.51 -49.17 -13.95
CA THR A 858 11.20 -48.78 -12.57
C THR A 858 12.47 -48.39 -11.81
N VAL A 859 12.60 -47.12 -11.44
CA VAL A 859 13.57 -46.66 -10.44
C VAL A 859 12.85 -46.56 -9.09
N THR A 860 13.18 -47.44 -8.17
CA THR A 860 12.71 -47.43 -6.77
C THR A 860 13.51 -46.44 -5.92
N PRO A 861 12.89 -45.53 -5.15
CA PRO A 861 13.58 -44.72 -4.15
C PRO A 861 13.82 -45.51 -2.84
N PRO A 862 14.79 -45.11 -2.00
CA PRO A 862 15.21 -45.86 -0.82
C PRO A 862 14.16 -45.81 0.29
N THR A 863 13.97 -46.93 0.97
CA THR A 863 13.03 -47.13 2.07
C THR A 863 13.72 -46.84 3.41
N ASP A 864 13.21 -45.85 4.15
CA ASP A 864 13.54 -45.64 5.56
C ASP A 864 12.81 -46.68 6.44
N PRO A 865 13.50 -47.46 7.29
CA PRO A 865 12.86 -48.44 8.17
C PRO A 865 12.52 -47.79 9.51
N GLY A 866 11.29 -47.28 9.69
CA GLY A 866 10.96 -46.68 11.00
C GLY A 866 9.58 -46.12 11.26
N GLN A 867 8.57 -46.28 10.40
CA GLN A 867 7.18 -45.89 10.72
C GLN A 867 6.17 -46.87 10.10
N SER A 868 5.64 -47.80 10.90
CA SER A 868 4.51 -48.64 10.52
C SER A 868 3.20 -47.83 10.58
N SER A 869 3.01 -46.93 9.62
CA SER A 869 1.68 -46.41 9.30
C SER A 869 1.15 -47.20 8.10
N VAL A 870 0.05 -47.94 8.30
CA VAL A 870 -0.62 -48.68 7.20
C VAL A 870 -1.01 -47.66 6.14
N SER A 871 -0.34 -47.64 5.00
CA SER A 871 -0.75 -46.82 3.87
C SER A 871 -1.99 -47.48 3.25
N LEU A 872 -3.13 -46.78 3.33
CA LEU A 872 -4.37 -47.23 2.68
C LEU A 872 -4.18 -47.07 1.17
N THR A 873 -3.91 -48.17 0.48
CA THR A 873 -3.87 -48.21 -0.99
C THR A 873 -5.29 -48.18 -1.55
N GLY A 874 -5.49 -47.63 -2.75
CA GLY A 874 -6.80 -47.61 -3.45
C GLY A 874 -7.53 -48.97 -3.44
N PRO A 875 -6.87 -50.10 -3.76
CA PRO A 875 -7.39 -51.45 -3.60
C PRO A 875 -7.96 -51.76 -2.21
N THR A 876 -7.30 -51.28 -1.16
CA THR A 876 -7.68 -51.53 0.24
C THR A 876 -8.93 -50.73 0.60
N LEU A 877 -9.02 -49.46 0.15
CA LEU A 877 -10.22 -48.63 0.32
C LEU A 877 -11.43 -49.25 -0.38
N LEU A 878 -11.25 -49.68 -1.65
CA LEU A 878 -12.32 -50.28 -2.44
C LEU A 878 -12.79 -51.62 -1.86
N ARG A 879 -11.86 -52.47 -1.39
CA ARG A 879 -12.21 -53.73 -0.71
C ARG A 879 -12.97 -53.49 0.60
N LEU A 880 -12.58 -52.49 1.39
CA LEU A 880 -13.30 -52.13 2.62
C LEU A 880 -14.70 -51.58 2.32
N LEU A 881 -14.82 -50.71 1.33
CA LEU A 881 -16.10 -50.15 0.88
C LEU A 881 -17.04 -51.26 0.40
N LEU A 882 -16.60 -52.16 -0.47
CA LEU A 882 -17.43 -53.25 -0.97
C LEU A 882 -17.82 -54.22 0.15
N ASN A 883 -16.91 -54.57 1.06
CA ASN A 883 -17.22 -55.54 2.12
C ASN A 883 -18.16 -54.99 3.20
N ARG A 884 -18.09 -53.69 3.51
CA ARG A 884 -18.80 -53.10 4.66
C ARG A 884 -19.85 -52.06 4.30
N GLY A 885 -19.85 -51.56 3.07
CA GLY A 885 -20.78 -50.53 2.60
C GLY A 885 -22.18 -51.04 2.39
N ASP A 886 -23.14 -50.19 2.73
CA ASP A 886 -24.52 -50.35 2.30
C ASP A 886 -24.64 -50.11 0.79
N ALA A 887 -25.77 -50.52 0.21
CA ALA A 887 -25.98 -50.40 -1.23
C ALA A 887 -25.83 -48.94 -1.75
N PRO A 888 -26.36 -47.91 -1.05
CA PRO A 888 -26.23 -46.51 -1.51
C PRO A 888 -24.80 -45.98 -1.49
N ALA A 889 -24.00 -46.20 -0.43
CA ALA A 889 -22.64 -45.67 -0.39
C ALA A 889 -21.73 -46.34 -1.43
N VAL A 890 -21.94 -47.64 -1.68
CA VAL A 890 -21.22 -48.37 -2.72
C VAL A 890 -21.63 -47.88 -4.11
N GLN A 891 -22.93 -47.68 -4.34
CA GLN A 891 -23.45 -47.15 -5.60
C GLN A 891 -22.94 -45.74 -5.88
N ASP A 892 -23.02 -44.80 -4.93
CA ASP A 892 -22.55 -43.43 -5.10
C ASP A 892 -21.07 -43.36 -5.48
N VAL A 893 -20.20 -44.15 -4.82
CA VAL A 893 -18.76 -44.17 -5.13
C VAL A 893 -18.49 -44.81 -6.49
N LEU A 894 -19.21 -45.88 -6.85
CA LEU A 894 -19.04 -46.57 -8.13
C LEU A 894 -19.65 -45.83 -9.31
N LEU A 895 -20.65 -44.98 -9.09
CA LEU A 895 -21.27 -44.13 -10.10
C LEU A 895 -20.70 -42.71 -10.10
N TYR A 896 -19.81 -42.40 -9.15
CA TYR A 896 -19.25 -41.04 -9.03
C TYR A 896 -18.56 -40.61 -10.34
N CYS A 897 -18.99 -39.45 -10.84
CA CYS A 897 -18.37 -38.77 -11.97
C CYS A 897 -18.30 -37.28 -11.68
N GLN A 898 -17.09 -36.72 -11.76
CA GLN A 898 -16.86 -35.28 -11.73
C GLN A 898 -15.59 -34.97 -12.51
N SER A 899 -15.69 -34.10 -13.50
CA SER A 899 -14.52 -33.65 -14.24
C SER A 899 -13.85 -32.46 -13.53
N PRO A 900 -12.50 -32.44 -13.44
CA PRO A 900 -11.78 -31.26 -12.99
C PRO A 900 -11.95 -30.07 -13.95
N ARG A 901 -11.99 -30.34 -15.27
CA ARG A 901 -12.00 -29.33 -16.35
C ARG A 901 -13.37 -29.12 -17.01
N GLY A 902 -14.40 -29.84 -16.59
CA GLY A 902 -15.78 -29.74 -17.11
C GLY A 902 -16.72 -28.86 -16.28
N GLY A 903 -18.00 -28.85 -16.63
CA GLY A 903 -19.05 -28.28 -15.76
C GLY A 903 -19.14 -29.03 -14.43
N PHE A 904 -19.50 -28.33 -13.36
CA PHE A 904 -19.76 -28.98 -12.08
C PHE A 904 -21.06 -29.80 -12.17
N LEU A 905 -20.98 -31.11 -11.86
CA LEU A 905 -22.14 -31.99 -11.83
C LEU A 905 -22.75 -31.95 -10.44
N TRP A 906 -23.97 -31.44 -10.35
CA TRP A 906 -24.70 -31.35 -9.09
C TRP A 906 -25.26 -32.72 -8.71
N PRO A 907 -25.19 -33.15 -7.43
CA PRO A 907 -26.03 -34.22 -6.93
C PRO A 907 -27.52 -33.99 -7.24
N PRO A 908 -28.27 -35.02 -7.69
CA PRO A 908 -27.85 -36.41 -7.84
C PRO A 908 -27.05 -36.75 -9.10
N SER A 909 -26.96 -35.88 -10.11
CA SER A 909 -26.36 -36.18 -11.42
C SER A 909 -24.90 -36.62 -11.41
N CYS A 910 -24.10 -36.25 -10.40
CA CYS A 910 -22.75 -36.82 -10.23
C CYS A 910 -22.74 -38.28 -9.71
N PHE A 911 -23.90 -38.83 -9.35
CA PHE A 911 -24.13 -40.19 -8.88
C PHE A 911 -25.07 -40.98 -9.81
N GLU A 912 -25.58 -40.37 -10.88
CA GLU A 912 -26.53 -40.99 -11.82
C GLU A 912 -25.80 -41.81 -12.90
N ASP A 913 -26.53 -42.72 -13.55
CA ASP A 913 -26.02 -43.75 -14.47
C ASP A 913 -25.59 -43.23 -15.86
N ASP A 914 -25.03 -42.02 -15.92
CA ASP A 914 -24.55 -41.36 -17.15
C ASP A 914 -23.07 -41.70 -17.48
N LEU A 915 -22.46 -42.60 -16.70
CA LEU A 915 -21.14 -43.14 -17.01
C LEU A 915 -21.16 -43.87 -18.35
N ALA A 916 -20.13 -43.64 -19.17
CA ALA A 916 -19.98 -44.39 -20.41
C ALA A 916 -19.88 -45.89 -20.09
N GLU A 917 -20.49 -46.74 -20.92
CA GLU A 917 -20.43 -48.20 -20.74
C GLU A 917 -18.98 -48.72 -20.72
N THR A 918 -18.05 -47.98 -21.34
CA THR A 918 -16.60 -48.23 -21.28
C THR A 918 -16.04 -48.04 -19.88
N ASP A 919 -16.45 -47.00 -19.16
CA ASP A 919 -15.96 -46.67 -17.82
C ASP A 919 -16.53 -47.67 -16.79
N LYS A 920 -17.81 -48.05 -16.96
CA LYS A 920 -18.43 -49.13 -16.17
C LYS A 920 -17.69 -50.45 -16.34
N ALA A 921 -17.34 -50.80 -17.59
CA ALA A 921 -16.57 -52.00 -17.89
C ALA A 921 -15.16 -51.94 -17.27
N GLU A 922 -14.44 -50.82 -17.40
CA GLU A 922 -13.10 -50.63 -16.81
C GLU A 922 -13.16 -50.78 -15.28
N ARG A 923 -14.16 -50.19 -14.61
CA ARG A 923 -14.33 -50.31 -13.14
C ARG A 923 -14.63 -51.76 -12.71
N VAL A 924 -15.45 -52.51 -13.45
CA VAL A 924 -15.74 -53.94 -13.16
C VAL A 924 -14.49 -54.81 -13.34
N GLU A 925 -13.74 -54.58 -14.42
CA GLU A 925 -12.50 -55.30 -14.71
C GLU A 925 -11.43 -55.02 -13.65
N TYR A 926 -11.27 -53.75 -13.26
CA TYR A 926 -10.38 -53.37 -12.17
C TYR A 926 -10.70 -54.09 -10.86
N VAL A 927 -11.98 -54.18 -10.47
CA VAL A 927 -12.39 -54.91 -9.25
C VAL A 927 -12.12 -56.41 -9.36
N ARG A 928 -12.28 -56.99 -10.56
CA ARG A 928 -11.98 -58.40 -10.83
C ARG A 928 -10.51 -58.70 -10.59
N ASP A 929 -9.63 -57.83 -11.09
CA ASP A 929 -8.18 -58.02 -11.05
C ASP A 929 -7.58 -57.75 -9.68
N VAL A 930 -8.11 -56.74 -8.97
CA VAL A 930 -7.49 -56.22 -7.75
C VAL A 930 -8.12 -56.79 -6.47
N ILE A 931 -9.40 -57.19 -6.52
CA ILE A 931 -10.15 -57.64 -5.34
C ILE A 931 -10.53 -59.12 -5.44
N SER A 932 -11.46 -59.46 -6.35
CA SER A 932 -11.91 -60.84 -6.66
C SER A 932 -13.01 -60.83 -7.72
N GLY A 933 -13.16 -61.93 -8.46
CA GLY A 933 -14.27 -62.11 -9.41
C GLY A 933 -15.67 -62.06 -8.77
N VAL A 934 -15.82 -62.53 -7.52
CA VAL A 934 -17.09 -62.47 -6.77
C VAL A 934 -17.53 -61.03 -6.52
N MET A 935 -16.58 -60.16 -6.15
CA MET A 935 -16.87 -58.73 -5.94
C MET A 935 -17.12 -58.01 -7.26
N ALA A 936 -16.48 -58.42 -8.34
CA ALA A 936 -16.73 -57.85 -9.68
C ALA A 936 -18.16 -58.12 -10.16
N GLU A 937 -18.70 -59.33 -9.93
CA GLU A 937 -20.10 -59.62 -10.26
C GLU A 937 -21.07 -58.81 -9.39
N ARG A 938 -20.74 -58.58 -8.12
CA ARG A 938 -21.52 -57.67 -7.27
C ARG A 938 -21.51 -56.23 -7.80
N VAL A 939 -20.35 -55.72 -8.21
CA VAL A 939 -20.22 -54.38 -8.81
C VAL A 939 -20.99 -54.29 -10.12
N LYS A 940 -20.92 -55.32 -10.96
CA LYS A 940 -21.68 -55.42 -12.22
C LYS A 940 -23.19 -55.36 -12.00
N VAL A 941 -23.70 -56.02 -10.95
CA VAL A 941 -25.12 -55.93 -10.57
C VAL A 941 -25.49 -54.52 -10.11
N ILE A 942 -24.61 -53.84 -9.38
CA ILE A 942 -24.85 -52.46 -8.89
C ILE A 942 -24.86 -51.47 -10.06
N LEU A 943 -23.89 -51.56 -10.97
CA LEU A 943 -23.77 -50.70 -12.16
C LEU A 943 -24.82 -51.00 -13.24
N GLY A 944 -25.42 -52.20 -13.24
CA GLY A 944 -26.41 -52.63 -14.23
C GLY A 944 -27.88 -52.40 -13.84
N ARG A 945 -28.15 -51.85 -12.65
CA ARG A 945 -29.50 -51.50 -12.21
C ARG A 945 -29.92 -50.15 -12.82
N LYS A 946 -30.84 -50.18 -13.77
CA LYS A 946 -31.68 -49.00 -14.06
C LYS A 946 -32.63 -48.79 -12.88
N GLU A 947 -32.70 -47.58 -12.34
CA GLU A 947 -33.75 -47.21 -11.40
C GLU A 947 -35.09 -47.20 -12.17
N ASP A 948 -36.03 -48.06 -11.75
CA ASP A 948 -37.44 -48.05 -12.20
C ASP A 948 -38.27 -47.04 -11.41
#